data_AF-A0A927YGE2-F1
#
_entry.id   AF-A0A927YGE2-F1
#
_cell.length_a   1.000
_cell.length_b   1.000
_cell.length_c   1.000
_cell.angle_alpha   90.00
_cell.angle_beta   90.00
_cell.angle_gamma   90.00
#
_symmetry.space_group_name_H-M   'P 1'
#
loop_
_entity.id
_entity.type
_entity.pdbx_description
1 polymer ?
#
loop_
_entity_poly.entity_id
_entity_poly.type
_entity_poly.pdbx_seq_one_letter_code
_entity_poly.pdbx_strand_id
1 'polypeptide(L)'
;MLKQKKYVLLLMMLGCICMLTSPVVLKADGNVGSGRKEAVKWVKEAVSHTDTEDVIQRRDYYDVMSVIRLEEEQSEPVQGGGDRDAVYNTDELCRLLWGNNDGSLLEKIHGYQGEDGGYGLTDSYLSDPYDSLLVLCAEAYHKNVCDEEDGKNIREEKTQNQSRQVVNLLEYITGKRNEDGGIGYTDRDISRPGLTAELGTAMMALGVDDEKIYKSMDVYLSGKVEEKLERDNYKEQAQIARYLLRRGLIDDRKGLEHKFAAVQEGDGSIYGDIPSTIQYILLSREIEEAGKLQLLIRDISVECDKYVLEAGEEQSISADVRISYESNQDTSVNIRCTLFEGKEVFAEKMEEQVLKNGSGEVAMKTGFSVKTPGAENSYKLVITVEQPAETEDENIVLAEKEILFTLHEDVVDDLVLDSEIKSGEECGVSLSWNDISNTDHRYGYRIFRKISGGEWETRSVWNGERVRVLNVYPCAAAKDYLVKWMKNTTTGEGEPAGKGLFEIDTVYIDDYNREPDTYLMDEHGDYQYDVLVFGTYDRNADKDLNSLSWEATKRFIDDGRGVLFGHDTVAANSIVNHPVFGRFADQLGVLLKWNASYAPTTKVSVVNQGFLTSYPWKLTGTLTVPSTHSLGQYTGGSMKAIVWMKFPRGYITDAESGAIDDAYLFSNNSLAMIQTGHSNGRATDDERKILANTMFYLKQLTHQTTAVDHSFYDETLPSEPVMEISEDNCIRISAKDYGTDYEYRVEAVGAKEDDRQISNTVSANALSGIQGFITGISDSEDSMPELLLKKEDGTYRQDILPAEKGQAIFELPELEPSEVRYIHAYALDNAGNVSKESMIRVTGKEKEPAQGYFHIGSALIALDGSVTLNCNRAEINGDIYGKEAFCFQGTSLQLDGTAASTGKVSLAGAWFDVKDKKEGAEELEIPEYIDEILADMDCGETEELAIYNSEQITVPTLCQKTTGAWCPELGIYANLISEKSISINANKACAGKDEKVVLCSKEGDITIQATNFTGKGLIYAPNGTVTINVSELKYTGTIIAKQIRLQMSNCMIDREEE
;
A
#
# COMPACT_ATOMS: atom_id res chain seq x y z
N MET A 1 -73.96 -58.49 27.40
CA MET A 1 -72.87 -57.68 26.82
C MET A 1 -71.49 -58.15 27.29
N LEU A 2 -71.08 -58.09 28.58
CA LEU A 2 -69.74 -58.60 28.99
C LEU A 2 -69.46 -60.10 28.69
N LYS A 3 -70.48 -60.94 28.49
CA LYS A 3 -70.29 -62.37 28.15
C LYS A 3 -70.02 -62.64 26.65
N GLN A 4 -70.20 -61.67 25.75
CA GLN A 4 -69.83 -61.83 24.33
C GLN A 4 -68.39 -61.38 24.05
N LYS A 5 -67.89 -60.31 24.69
CA LYS A 5 -66.47 -59.89 24.56
C LYS A 5 -65.45 -60.98 25.00
N LYS A 6 -65.86 -62.02 25.75
CA LYS A 6 -64.96 -63.12 26.16
C LYS A 6 -64.70 -64.23 25.13
N TYR A 7 -65.56 -64.42 24.12
CA TYR A 7 -65.30 -65.37 23.02
C TYR A 7 -64.72 -64.68 21.77
N VAL A 8 -64.77 -63.35 21.71
CA VAL A 8 -64.20 -62.54 20.62
C VAL A 8 -62.65 -62.53 20.68
N LEU A 9 -62.06 -62.77 21.85
CA LEU A 9 -60.61 -62.82 22.16
C LEU A 9 -59.73 -63.69 21.21
N LEU A 10 -60.36 -64.56 20.42
CA LEU A 10 -59.75 -65.76 19.85
C LEU A 10 -58.64 -65.46 18.81
N LEU A 11 -58.89 -64.65 17.76
CA LEU A 11 -58.02 -64.56 16.57
C LEU A 11 -57.90 -63.14 16.00
N MET A 12 -57.17 -62.21 16.61
CA MET A 12 -57.22 -60.77 16.23
C MET A 12 -55.89 -60.01 16.27
N MET A 13 -54.75 -60.66 16.52
CA MET A 13 -53.46 -59.97 16.77
C MET A 13 -52.31 -60.62 15.98
N LEU A 14 -52.44 -60.73 14.65
CA LEU A 14 -51.57 -61.62 13.86
C LEU A 14 -51.09 -61.09 12.48
N GLY A 15 -51.37 -59.83 12.13
CA GLY A 15 -50.85 -59.23 10.89
C GLY A 15 -49.48 -58.56 10.98
N CYS A 16 -49.02 -58.14 12.16
CA CYS A 16 -48.17 -56.93 12.27
C CYS A 16 -46.90 -57.07 13.11
N ILE A 17 -46.50 -58.31 13.33
CA ILE A 17 -45.21 -58.68 13.93
C ILE A 17 -44.24 -59.16 12.84
N CYS A 18 -44.70 -59.06 11.60
CA CYS A 18 -44.50 -60.10 10.64
C CYS A 18 -43.26 -59.79 9.77
N MET A 19 -43.19 -58.58 9.21
CA MET A 19 -41.97 -58.05 8.59
C MET A 19 -41.31 -57.06 9.55
N LEU A 20 -40.43 -57.54 10.44
CA LEU A 20 -39.75 -56.71 11.44
C LEU A 20 -38.24 -56.99 11.53
N THR A 21 -37.54 -56.92 10.38
CA THR A 21 -36.07 -56.98 10.34
C THR A 21 -35.46 -56.26 9.14
N SER A 22 -34.76 -55.16 9.41
CA SER A 22 -33.50 -54.82 8.75
C SER A 22 -32.72 -53.83 9.63
N PRO A 23 -31.66 -54.31 10.29
CA PRO A 23 -30.32 -53.92 9.86
C PRO A 23 -29.57 -55.09 9.20
N VAL A 24 -28.44 -54.78 8.57
CA VAL A 24 -27.61 -55.67 7.74
C VAL A 24 -27.46 -57.07 8.35
N VAL A 25 -27.88 -58.09 7.60
CA VAL A 25 -27.92 -59.48 8.06
C VAL A 25 -26.55 -60.15 7.92
N LEU A 26 -25.96 -60.57 9.04
CA LEU A 26 -24.83 -61.51 9.05
C LEU A 26 -25.12 -62.70 10.00
N LYS A 27 -25.29 -63.88 9.38
CA LYS A 27 -25.44 -65.27 9.91
C LYS A 27 -26.33 -65.51 11.14
N ALA A 28 -27.26 -66.46 10.98
CA ALA A 28 -27.94 -67.15 12.10
C ALA A 28 -27.20 -68.45 12.50
N ASP A 29 -27.33 -68.84 13.76
CA ASP A 29 -26.67 -70.02 14.35
C ASP A 29 -27.41 -71.32 13.95
N GLY A 30 -26.75 -72.18 13.17
CA GLY A 30 -27.39 -73.17 12.27
C GLY A 30 -28.04 -74.41 12.89
N ASN A 31 -28.68 -74.32 14.06
CA ASN A 31 -29.35 -75.45 14.72
C ASN A 31 -30.71 -75.10 15.38
N VAL A 32 -31.21 -73.88 15.17
CA VAL A 32 -32.52 -73.40 15.65
C VAL A 32 -33.61 -73.70 14.60
N GLY A 33 -34.87 -73.91 15.02
CA GLY A 33 -36.02 -73.84 14.11
C GLY A 33 -36.50 -75.12 13.40
N SER A 34 -36.20 -76.33 13.88
CA SER A 34 -36.89 -77.55 13.39
C SER A 34 -38.38 -77.53 13.74
N GLY A 35 -38.73 -77.13 14.96
CA GLY A 35 -40.12 -76.95 15.41
C GLY A 35 -40.86 -75.85 14.64
N ARG A 36 -40.21 -74.71 14.35
CA ARG A 36 -40.80 -73.63 13.53
C ARG A 36 -41.21 -74.12 12.15
N LYS A 37 -40.36 -74.93 11.49
CA LYS A 37 -40.64 -75.47 10.14
C LYS A 37 -41.88 -76.38 10.11
N GLU A 38 -42.04 -77.29 11.06
CA GLU A 38 -43.24 -78.14 11.14
C GLU A 38 -44.49 -77.32 11.52
N ALA A 39 -44.37 -76.30 12.39
CA ALA A 39 -45.48 -75.40 12.71
C ALA A 39 -45.95 -74.59 11.49
N VAL A 40 -45.02 -74.01 10.71
CA VAL A 40 -45.34 -73.29 9.46
C VAL A 40 -46.04 -74.20 8.46
N LYS A 41 -45.60 -75.46 8.34
CA LYS A 41 -46.21 -76.46 7.47
C LYS A 41 -47.63 -76.82 7.92
N TRP A 42 -47.84 -77.10 9.21
CA TRP A 42 -49.17 -77.42 9.75
C TRP A 42 -50.18 -76.30 9.49
N VAL A 43 -49.76 -75.05 9.71
CA VAL A 43 -50.60 -73.86 9.50
C VAL A 43 -50.99 -73.69 8.01
N LYS A 44 -50.10 -74.02 7.07
CA LYS A 44 -50.41 -74.07 5.61
C LYS A 44 -51.44 -75.15 5.27
N GLU A 45 -51.28 -76.34 5.85
CA GLU A 45 -52.20 -77.47 5.61
C GLU A 45 -53.62 -77.17 6.12
N ALA A 46 -53.74 -76.47 7.25
CA ALA A 46 -55.02 -76.11 7.89
C ALA A 46 -55.96 -75.26 7.03
N VAL A 47 -55.44 -74.31 6.23
CA VAL A 47 -56.26 -73.45 5.34
C VAL A 47 -56.54 -74.06 3.97
N SER A 48 -55.73 -75.02 3.51
CA SER A 48 -55.86 -75.61 2.16
C SER A 48 -57.05 -76.57 1.98
N HIS A 49 -57.74 -76.94 3.06
CA HIS A 49 -58.79 -77.97 3.09
C HIS A 49 -60.21 -77.43 3.37
N THR A 50 -60.49 -76.15 3.11
CA THR A 50 -61.82 -75.56 3.38
C THR A 50 -62.53 -75.04 2.13
N ASP A 51 -63.71 -75.63 1.85
CA ASP A 51 -64.72 -75.00 1.00
C ASP A 51 -65.23 -73.73 1.68
N THR A 52 -65.40 -72.66 0.92
CA THR A 52 -65.51 -71.27 1.40
C THR A 52 -66.81 -70.88 2.13
N GLU A 53 -67.62 -71.85 2.57
CA GLU A 53 -68.90 -71.60 3.26
C GLU A 53 -69.02 -72.22 4.66
N ASP A 54 -68.05 -72.98 5.20
CA ASP A 54 -68.20 -73.49 6.58
C ASP A 54 -66.91 -73.62 7.44
N VAL A 55 -67.08 -73.28 8.72
CA VAL A 55 -66.25 -73.59 9.91
C VAL A 55 -64.85 -72.96 10.10
N ILE A 56 -64.10 -72.49 9.08
CA ILE A 56 -63.02 -71.52 9.35
C ILE A 56 -63.60 -70.11 9.29
N GLN A 57 -63.51 -69.34 10.38
CA GLN A 57 -63.94 -67.94 10.36
C GLN A 57 -62.99 -67.17 9.44
N ARG A 58 -63.50 -66.34 8.50
CA ARG A 58 -62.71 -65.49 7.57
C ARG A 58 -61.47 -64.85 8.21
N ARG A 59 -61.65 -64.44 9.45
CA ARG A 59 -60.67 -64.01 10.43
C ARG A 59 -59.36 -64.83 10.44
N ASP A 60 -59.46 -66.13 10.66
CA ASP A 60 -58.33 -67.03 10.91
C ASP A 60 -57.51 -67.24 9.64
N TYR A 61 -58.16 -67.22 8.48
CA TYR A 61 -57.53 -67.33 7.17
C TYR A 61 -56.51 -66.21 6.91
N TYR A 62 -56.87 -64.95 7.20
CA TYR A 62 -55.95 -63.82 7.02
C TYR A 62 -54.76 -63.85 7.99
N ASP A 63 -55.00 -64.27 9.24
CA ASP A 63 -53.96 -64.44 10.28
C ASP A 63 -52.96 -65.55 9.93
N VAL A 64 -53.39 -66.57 9.16
CA VAL A 64 -52.53 -67.63 8.61
C VAL A 64 -51.72 -67.13 7.42
N MET A 65 -52.37 -66.47 6.46
CA MET A 65 -51.70 -65.99 5.24
C MET A 65 -50.65 -64.91 5.52
N SER A 66 -50.86 -64.06 6.54
CA SER A 66 -49.86 -63.06 6.95
C SER A 66 -48.53 -63.70 7.37
N VAL A 67 -48.56 -64.80 8.13
CA VAL A 67 -47.35 -65.45 8.65
C VAL A 67 -46.70 -66.38 7.63
N ILE A 68 -47.47 -66.99 6.73
CA ILE A 68 -46.91 -67.75 5.60
C ILE A 68 -45.99 -66.88 4.74
N ARG A 69 -46.40 -65.66 4.41
CA ARG A 69 -45.61 -64.75 3.57
C ARG A 69 -44.23 -64.42 4.13
N LEU A 70 -44.06 -64.42 5.44
CA LEU A 70 -42.81 -64.04 6.11
C LEU A 70 -41.77 -65.14 6.06
N GLU A 71 -42.24 -66.37 6.14
CA GLU A 71 -41.42 -67.58 6.16
C GLU A 71 -41.14 -68.06 4.73
N GLU A 72 -41.82 -67.50 3.72
CA GLU A 72 -41.59 -67.74 2.29
C GLU A 72 -41.11 -66.51 1.49
N GLU A 73 -40.98 -65.34 2.13
CA GLU A 73 -40.55 -64.06 1.50
C GLU A 73 -41.36 -63.70 0.22
N GLN A 74 -42.68 -63.92 0.26
CA GLN A 74 -43.57 -63.71 -0.90
C GLN A 74 -44.25 -62.33 -0.91
N SER A 75 -44.10 -61.61 -2.02
CA SER A 75 -44.65 -60.26 -2.24
C SER A 75 -46.05 -60.22 -2.87
N GLU A 76 -46.58 -61.33 -3.42
CA GLU A 76 -47.84 -61.30 -4.19
C GLU A 76 -49.12 -61.31 -3.31
N PRO A 77 -50.17 -60.54 -3.70
CA PRO A 77 -51.44 -60.45 -2.98
C PRO A 77 -52.24 -61.77 -3.03
N VAL A 78 -53.02 -62.08 -1.97
CA VAL A 78 -53.87 -63.28 -1.94
C VAL A 78 -55.05 -63.08 -2.89
N GLN A 79 -55.25 -64.00 -3.83
CA GLN A 79 -56.39 -63.92 -4.74
C GLN A 79 -57.70 -64.34 -4.05
N GLY A 80 -58.44 -63.35 -3.54
CA GLY A 80 -59.87 -63.47 -3.27
C GLY A 80 -60.37 -62.74 -2.03
N GLY A 81 -61.49 -62.01 -2.16
CA GLY A 81 -62.36 -61.69 -1.02
C GLY A 81 -62.44 -60.24 -0.54
N GLY A 82 -62.50 -59.26 -1.44
CA GLY A 82 -63.00 -57.92 -1.13
C GLY A 82 -64.18 -57.55 -2.02
N ASP A 83 -65.38 -57.42 -1.45
CA ASP A 83 -66.53 -56.86 -2.18
C ASP A 83 -66.45 -55.34 -2.07
N ARG A 84 -66.39 -54.65 -3.21
CA ARG A 84 -66.17 -53.19 -3.27
C ARG A 84 -67.34 -52.40 -2.70
N ASP A 85 -68.53 -53.00 -2.64
CA ASP A 85 -69.75 -52.38 -2.13
C ASP A 85 -70.06 -52.76 -0.66
N ALA A 86 -69.19 -53.54 0.01
CA ALA A 86 -69.39 -53.95 1.39
C ALA A 86 -68.95 -52.89 2.43
N VAL A 87 -69.78 -52.70 3.46
CA VAL A 87 -69.47 -51.89 4.65
C VAL A 87 -68.68 -52.76 5.63
N TYR A 88 -67.36 -52.53 5.68
CA TYR A 88 -66.44 -53.22 6.59
C TYR A 88 -66.26 -52.44 7.90
N ASN A 89 -66.12 -53.18 8.99
CA ASN A 89 -65.72 -52.64 10.30
C ASN A 89 -64.18 -52.51 10.41
N THR A 90 -63.69 -51.86 11.48
CA THR A 90 -62.25 -51.62 11.70
C THR A 90 -61.43 -52.91 11.66
N ASP A 91 -61.88 -53.96 12.36
CA ASP A 91 -61.21 -55.28 12.42
C ASP A 91 -61.09 -55.92 11.02
N GLU A 92 -62.13 -55.79 10.19
CA GLU A 92 -62.17 -56.32 8.82
C GLU A 92 -61.26 -55.52 7.89
N LEU A 93 -61.23 -54.19 8.01
CA LEU A 93 -60.36 -53.32 7.21
C LEU A 93 -58.87 -53.59 7.49
N CYS A 94 -58.48 -53.66 8.76
CA CYS A 94 -57.10 -53.97 9.15
C CYS A 94 -56.64 -55.32 8.57
N ARG A 95 -57.49 -56.36 8.63
CA ARG A 95 -57.19 -57.68 8.04
C ARG A 95 -57.08 -57.68 6.54
N LEU A 96 -57.96 -56.95 5.86
CA LEU A 96 -57.92 -56.86 4.40
C LEU A 96 -56.63 -56.17 3.94
N LEU A 97 -56.14 -55.17 4.68
CA LEU A 97 -54.82 -54.58 4.47
C LEU A 97 -53.71 -55.63 4.66
N TRP A 98 -53.71 -56.39 5.77
CA TRP A 98 -52.70 -57.42 6.04
C TRP A 98 -52.69 -58.58 5.03
N GLY A 99 -53.87 -59.02 4.58
CA GLY A 99 -54.01 -60.11 3.62
C GLY A 99 -53.67 -59.70 2.18
N ASN A 100 -54.01 -58.47 1.77
CA ASN A 100 -53.92 -58.05 0.37
C ASN A 100 -52.79 -57.06 0.07
N ASN A 101 -52.14 -56.49 1.09
CA ASN A 101 -51.12 -55.45 0.94
C ASN A 101 -51.60 -54.22 0.11
N ASP A 102 -52.87 -53.85 0.27
CA ASP A 102 -53.50 -52.75 -0.47
C ASP A 102 -53.50 -51.46 0.37
N GLY A 103 -52.51 -50.59 0.14
CA GLY A 103 -52.36 -49.31 0.85
C GLY A 103 -53.56 -48.37 0.73
N SER A 104 -54.45 -48.53 -0.26
CA SER A 104 -55.66 -47.72 -0.37
C SER A 104 -56.67 -48.00 0.76
N LEU A 105 -56.55 -49.14 1.45
CA LEU A 105 -57.34 -49.45 2.64
C LEU A 105 -56.91 -48.60 3.85
N LEU A 106 -55.67 -48.09 3.89
CA LEU A 106 -55.18 -47.27 4.99
C LEU A 106 -55.93 -45.93 5.08
N GLU A 107 -56.19 -45.27 3.94
CA GLU A 107 -57.00 -44.04 3.90
C GLU A 107 -58.43 -44.29 4.43
N LYS A 108 -59.01 -45.46 4.14
CA LYS A 108 -60.32 -45.85 4.64
C LYS A 108 -60.32 -46.14 6.14
N ILE A 109 -59.23 -46.72 6.67
CA ILE A 109 -59.03 -46.91 8.11
C ILE A 109 -58.89 -45.55 8.81
N HIS A 110 -58.06 -44.63 8.31
CA HIS A 110 -57.90 -43.27 8.85
C HIS A 110 -59.22 -42.51 8.96
N GLY A 111 -60.15 -42.75 8.03
CA GLY A 111 -61.50 -42.17 8.06
C GLY A 111 -62.37 -42.59 9.25
N TYR A 112 -62.01 -43.64 10.00
CA TYR A 112 -62.72 -44.11 11.19
C TYR A 112 -62.08 -43.60 12.51
N GLN A 113 -61.08 -42.72 12.47
CA GLN A 113 -60.45 -42.18 13.68
C GLN A 113 -61.39 -41.26 14.45
N GLY A 114 -61.55 -41.49 15.76
CA GLY A 114 -62.32 -40.65 16.65
C GLY A 114 -61.64 -39.31 16.97
N GLU A 115 -62.40 -38.33 17.49
CA GLU A 115 -61.86 -37.04 17.94
C GLU A 115 -60.82 -37.18 19.08
N ASP A 116 -60.84 -38.30 19.80
CA ASP A 116 -59.87 -38.63 20.86
C ASP A 116 -58.59 -39.31 20.33
N GLY A 117 -58.47 -39.49 19.02
CA GLY A 117 -57.32 -40.13 18.35
C GLY A 117 -57.37 -41.66 18.30
N GLY A 118 -58.29 -42.28 19.06
CA GLY A 118 -58.47 -43.73 19.05
C GLY A 118 -59.37 -44.22 17.91
N TYR A 119 -59.56 -45.53 17.88
CA TYR A 119 -60.48 -46.22 16.98
C TYR A 119 -61.42 -47.12 17.79
N GLY A 120 -62.66 -47.22 17.31
CA GLY A 120 -63.62 -48.25 17.71
C GLY A 120 -64.05 -49.09 16.50
N LEU A 121 -64.95 -50.05 16.72
CA LEU A 121 -65.41 -51.00 15.69
C LEU A 121 -65.90 -50.34 14.37
N THR A 122 -66.45 -49.14 14.43
CA THR A 122 -66.78 -48.28 13.26
C THR A 122 -66.68 -46.81 13.66
N ASP A 123 -66.72 -45.90 12.70
CA ASP A 123 -66.81 -44.43 12.88
C ASP A 123 -67.88 -43.97 13.91
N SER A 124 -68.95 -44.74 14.08
CA SER A 124 -70.06 -44.46 15.00
C SER A 124 -69.89 -45.03 16.41
N TYR A 125 -68.81 -45.76 16.69
CA TYR A 125 -68.54 -46.39 17.99
C TYR A 125 -67.48 -45.59 18.78
N LEU A 126 -67.56 -45.66 20.11
CA LEU A 126 -66.52 -45.09 20.98
C LEU A 126 -65.21 -45.86 20.81
N SER A 127 -64.10 -45.11 20.80
CA SER A 127 -62.75 -45.64 20.75
C SER A 127 -62.46 -46.59 21.92
N ASP A 128 -61.78 -47.71 21.66
CA ASP A 128 -61.23 -48.58 22.71
C ASP A 128 -59.79 -49.05 22.38
N PRO A 129 -58.94 -49.35 23.39
CA PRO A 129 -57.52 -49.68 23.17
C PRO A 129 -57.27 -50.94 22.32
N TYR A 130 -58.27 -51.78 22.10
CA TYR A 130 -58.13 -53.00 21.30
C TYR A 130 -58.29 -52.71 19.81
N ASP A 131 -59.38 -52.07 19.42
CA ASP A 131 -59.61 -51.66 18.02
C ASP A 131 -58.50 -50.68 17.59
N SER A 132 -58.03 -49.85 18.52
CA SER A 132 -56.86 -48.97 18.36
C SER A 132 -55.53 -49.72 18.20
N LEU A 133 -55.32 -50.85 18.90
CA LEU A 133 -54.17 -51.74 18.66
C LEU A 133 -54.20 -52.30 17.23
N LEU A 134 -55.38 -52.70 16.72
CA LEU A 134 -55.49 -53.24 15.36
C LEU A 134 -55.03 -52.22 14.31
N VAL A 135 -55.40 -50.94 14.47
CA VAL A 135 -54.93 -49.88 13.58
C VAL A 135 -53.45 -49.59 13.78
N LEU A 136 -52.94 -49.54 15.01
CA LEU A 136 -51.50 -49.30 15.28
C LEU A 136 -50.64 -50.41 14.63
N CYS A 137 -51.11 -51.65 14.72
CA CYS A 137 -50.57 -52.79 14.01
C CYS A 137 -50.62 -52.59 12.49
N ALA A 138 -51.75 -52.17 11.91
CA ALA A 138 -51.88 -51.88 10.48
C ALA A 138 -50.88 -50.84 9.95
N GLU A 139 -50.67 -49.75 10.69
CA GLU A 139 -49.65 -48.74 10.38
C GLU A 139 -48.23 -49.33 10.42
N ALA A 140 -47.92 -50.11 11.45
CA ALA A 140 -46.62 -50.77 11.61
C ALA A 140 -46.30 -51.73 10.45
N TYR A 141 -47.31 -52.43 9.93
CA TYR A 141 -47.18 -53.31 8.77
C TYR A 141 -46.92 -52.52 7.48
N HIS A 142 -47.72 -51.49 7.20
CA HIS A 142 -47.60 -50.72 5.95
C HIS A 142 -46.25 -50.01 5.82
N LYS A 143 -45.75 -49.44 6.92
CA LYS A 143 -44.44 -48.75 6.95
C LYS A 143 -43.30 -49.63 6.41
N ASN A 144 -43.19 -50.86 6.91
CA ASN A 144 -42.04 -51.72 6.60
C ASN A 144 -42.09 -52.30 5.18
N VAL A 145 -43.26 -52.42 4.56
CA VAL A 145 -43.38 -52.88 3.16
C VAL A 145 -42.90 -51.81 2.17
N CYS A 146 -43.16 -50.53 2.45
CA CYS A 146 -42.68 -49.44 1.60
C CYS A 146 -41.16 -49.25 1.66
N ASP A 147 -40.52 -49.64 2.76
CA ASP A 147 -39.06 -49.58 2.92
C ASP A 147 -38.31 -50.70 2.14
N GLU A 148 -39.01 -51.74 1.65
CA GLU A 148 -38.42 -52.83 0.83
C GLU A 148 -38.45 -52.58 -0.69
N GLU A 149 -39.39 -51.78 -1.21
CA GLU A 149 -39.44 -51.45 -2.66
C GLU A 149 -38.37 -50.40 -3.06
N ASP A 150 -38.05 -49.45 -2.18
CA ASP A 150 -37.04 -48.41 -2.40
C ASP A 150 -35.62 -48.92 -2.07
N GLY A 151 -35.15 -49.91 -2.83
CA GLY A 151 -33.79 -50.47 -2.78
C GLY A 151 -32.67 -49.51 -3.24
N LYS A 152 -32.71 -48.24 -2.83
CA LYS A 152 -31.70 -47.21 -3.10
C LYS A 152 -31.54 -46.25 -1.92
N ASN A 153 -30.28 -46.05 -1.53
CA ASN A 153 -29.77 -45.02 -0.62
C ASN A 153 -30.62 -43.74 -0.54
N ILE A 154 -31.43 -43.62 0.50
CA ILE A 154 -31.86 -42.35 1.11
C ILE A 154 -31.83 -42.54 2.63
N ARG A 155 -30.64 -42.40 3.24
CA ARG A 155 -30.45 -42.42 4.70
C ARG A 155 -30.27 -41.02 5.31
N GLU A 156 -30.45 -39.99 4.50
CA GLU A 156 -30.50 -38.59 4.89
C GLU A 156 -31.88 -38.04 4.47
N GLU A 157 -32.54 -37.28 5.35
CA GLU A 157 -33.90 -36.71 5.16
C GLU A 157 -35.14 -37.64 5.14
N LYS A 158 -35.24 -38.63 6.04
CA LYS A 158 -36.57 -39.18 6.45
C LYS A 158 -36.76 -39.38 7.96
N THR A 159 -36.14 -38.55 8.79
CA THR A 159 -36.52 -38.40 10.20
C THR A 159 -37.68 -37.39 10.31
N GLN A 160 -38.73 -37.74 11.07
CA GLN A 160 -39.86 -36.87 11.43
C GLN A 160 -40.83 -36.44 10.30
N ASN A 161 -41.72 -37.35 9.89
CA ASN A 161 -43.15 -37.02 9.70
C ASN A 161 -43.98 -38.31 9.75
N GLN A 162 -44.24 -38.81 10.96
CA GLN A 162 -45.35 -39.75 11.17
C GLN A 162 -46.66 -39.05 10.77
N SER A 163 -47.60 -39.78 10.18
CA SER A 163 -48.90 -39.21 9.83
C SER A 163 -49.59 -38.67 11.09
N ARG A 164 -50.36 -37.59 10.96
CA ARG A 164 -51.06 -36.99 12.11
C ARG A 164 -51.97 -38.01 12.80
N GLN A 165 -52.54 -38.92 12.02
CA GLN A 165 -53.35 -40.05 12.47
C GLN A 165 -52.56 -41.01 13.37
N VAL A 166 -51.32 -41.37 13.01
CA VAL A 166 -50.42 -42.19 13.85
C VAL A 166 -50.05 -41.47 15.14
N VAL A 167 -49.74 -40.17 15.07
CA VAL A 167 -49.42 -39.38 16.28
C VAL A 167 -50.62 -39.33 17.24
N ASN A 168 -51.80 -38.99 16.74
CA ASN A 168 -53.05 -38.99 17.52
C ASN A 168 -53.33 -40.38 18.16
N LEU A 169 -53.08 -41.46 17.42
CA LEU A 169 -53.29 -42.83 17.90
C LEU A 169 -52.32 -43.22 19.01
N LEU A 170 -51.06 -42.81 18.91
CA LEU A 170 -50.06 -42.99 19.95
C LEU A 170 -50.41 -42.18 21.21
N GLU A 171 -50.83 -40.92 21.06
CA GLU A 171 -51.32 -40.11 22.18
C GLU A 171 -52.53 -40.75 22.88
N TYR A 172 -53.50 -41.27 22.11
CA TYR A 172 -54.63 -42.01 22.65
C TYR A 172 -54.19 -43.25 23.45
N ILE A 173 -53.42 -44.15 22.83
CA ILE A 173 -53.00 -45.42 23.43
C ILE A 173 -52.19 -45.19 24.71
N THR A 174 -51.28 -44.21 24.69
CA THR A 174 -50.41 -43.92 25.84
C THR A 174 -51.16 -43.23 26.98
N GLY A 175 -52.21 -42.46 26.66
CA GLY A 175 -53.17 -41.91 27.63
C GLY A 175 -54.07 -42.95 28.32
N LYS A 176 -54.15 -44.19 27.79
CA LYS A 176 -54.98 -45.28 28.35
C LYS A 176 -54.23 -46.24 29.29
N ARG A 177 -52.98 -45.92 29.64
CA ARG A 177 -52.15 -46.71 30.56
C ARG A 177 -52.56 -46.50 32.03
N ASN A 178 -52.71 -47.61 32.75
CA ASN A 178 -52.98 -47.64 34.19
C ASN A 178 -51.71 -47.34 35.01
N GLU A 179 -51.87 -47.06 36.32
CA GLU A 179 -50.75 -46.81 37.25
C GLU A 179 -49.77 -48.00 37.36
N ASP A 180 -50.22 -49.22 37.07
CA ASP A 180 -49.38 -50.43 37.09
C ASP A 180 -48.48 -50.59 35.85
N GLY A 181 -48.55 -49.65 34.89
CA GLY A 181 -47.78 -49.68 33.65
C GLY A 181 -48.45 -50.45 32.51
N GLY A 182 -49.52 -51.20 32.79
CA GLY A 182 -50.27 -51.97 31.80
C GLY A 182 -51.47 -51.22 31.21
N ILE A 183 -52.07 -51.82 30.18
CA ILE A 183 -53.24 -51.28 29.46
C ILE A 183 -54.42 -52.26 29.54
N GLY A 184 -55.61 -51.75 29.84
CA GLY A 184 -56.87 -52.50 29.88
C GLY A 184 -57.69 -52.36 28.59
N TYR A 185 -58.79 -53.11 28.48
CA TYR A 185 -59.73 -52.98 27.35
C TYR A 185 -60.62 -51.72 27.41
N THR A 186 -60.67 -51.05 28.57
CA THR A 186 -61.36 -49.77 28.80
C THR A 186 -60.69 -49.03 29.97
N ASP A 187 -60.95 -47.74 30.11
CA ASP A 187 -60.49 -46.83 31.19
C ASP A 187 -60.86 -47.28 32.63
N ARG A 188 -61.57 -48.40 32.79
CA ARG A 188 -62.00 -48.96 34.09
C ARG A 188 -61.67 -50.46 34.23
N ASP A 189 -60.98 -51.04 33.25
CA ASP A 189 -60.60 -52.46 33.26
C ASP A 189 -59.22 -52.68 33.87
N ILE A 190 -59.05 -53.86 34.48
CA ILE A 190 -57.75 -54.36 34.92
C ILE A 190 -56.84 -54.53 33.70
N SER A 191 -55.59 -54.07 33.82
CA SER A 191 -54.53 -54.21 32.83
C SER A 191 -54.37 -55.64 32.32
N ARG A 192 -54.05 -55.78 31.03
CA ARG A 192 -54.00 -57.05 30.30
C ARG A 192 -52.58 -57.31 29.80
N PRO A 193 -51.89 -58.38 30.28
CA PRO A 193 -50.52 -58.68 29.88
C PRO A 193 -50.33 -58.82 28.37
N GLY A 194 -51.13 -59.65 27.68
CA GLY A 194 -51.00 -59.86 26.23
C GLY A 194 -51.27 -58.59 25.42
N LEU A 195 -52.31 -57.82 25.79
CA LEU A 195 -52.63 -56.54 25.15
C LEU A 195 -51.49 -55.53 25.30
N THR A 196 -50.91 -55.43 26.50
CA THR A 196 -49.81 -54.50 26.80
C THR A 196 -48.54 -54.89 26.03
N ALA A 197 -48.22 -56.18 25.98
CA ALA A 197 -47.06 -56.69 25.26
C ALA A 197 -47.17 -56.45 23.74
N GLU A 198 -48.35 -56.65 23.15
CA GLU A 198 -48.57 -56.42 21.72
C GLU A 198 -48.58 -54.93 21.37
N LEU A 199 -49.18 -54.07 22.20
CA LEU A 199 -49.11 -52.62 22.05
C LEU A 199 -47.66 -52.12 22.08
N GLY A 200 -46.89 -52.51 23.10
CA GLY A 200 -45.46 -52.18 23.17
C GLY A 200 -44.66 -52.72 21.98
N THR A 201 -45.01 -53.91 21.46
CA THR A 201 -44.37 -54.46 20.26
C THR A 201 -44.69 -53.66 19.00
N ALA A 202 -45.95 -53.25 18.79
CA ALA A 202 -46.36 -52.44 17.66
C ALA A 202 -45.78 -51.00 17.72
N MET A 203 -45.62 -50.44 18.91
CA MET A 203 -44.93 -49.15 19.11
C MET A 203 -43.45 -49.23 18.72
N MET A 204 -42.74 -50.30 19.12
CA MET A 204 -41.36 -50.54 18.70
C MET A 204 -41.25 -50.68 17.18
N ALA A 205 -42.18 -51.39 16.55
CA ALA A 205 -42.25 -51.56 15.10
C ALA A 205 -42.38 -50.23 14.33
N LEU A 206 -43.17 -49.29 14.85
CA LEU A 206 -43.31 -47.95 14.27
C LEU A 206 -42.08 -47.05 14.48
N GLY A 207 -41.11 -47.46 15.29
CA GLY A 207 -39.95 -46.65 15.68
C GLY A 207 -40.30 -45.57 16.70
N VAL A 208 -41.25 -45.83 17.61
CA VAL A 208 -41.57 -44.92 18.71
C VAL A 208 -40.45 -44.98 19.74
N ASP A 209 -39.73 -43.88 19.92
CA ASP A 209 -38.65 -43.74 20.91
C ASP A 209 -39.14 -42.99 22.16
N ASP A 210 -39.89 -43.68 23.02
CA ASP A 210 -40.23 -43.19 24.37
C ASP A 210 -39.81 -44.21 25.43
N GLU A 211 -38.59 -44.01 25.93
CA GLU A 211 -37.98 -44.83 26.97
C GLU A 211 -38.82 -44.89 28.27
N LYS A 212 -39.62 -43.85 28.59
CA LYS A 212 -40.44 -43.83 29.81
C LYS A 212 -41.66 -44.73 29.67
N ILE A 213 -42.27 -44.77 28.47
CA ILE A 213 -43.37 -45.70 28.19
C ILE A 213 -42.87 -47.13 28.28
N TYR A 214 -41.78 -47.47 27.59
CA TYR A 214 -41.25 -48.83 27.65
C TYR A 214 -40.84 -49.22 29.06
N LYS A 215 -40.12 -48.38 29.82
CA LYS A 215 -39.79 -48.67 31.23
C LYS A 215 -41.03 -49.01 32.08
N SER A 216 -42.18 -48.36 31.85
CA SER A 216 -43.42 -48.68 32.56
C SER A 216 -44.02 -50.03 32.14
N MET A 217 -43.97 -50.37 30.85
CA MET A 217 -44.44 -51.66 30.33
C MET A 217 -43.49 -52.81 30.72
N ASP A 218 -42.18 -52.58 30.70
CA ASP A 218 -41.12 -53.50 31.11
C ASP A 218 -41.34 -53.94 32.56
N VAL A 219 -41.58 -52.99 33.47
CA VAL A 219 -41.90 -53.28 34.88
C VAL A 219 -43.21 -54.04 35.02
N TYR A 220 -44.24 -53.71 34.24
CA TYR A 220 -45.51 -54.45 34.27
C TYR A 220 -45.36 -55.90 33.78
N LEU A 221 -44.62 -56.13 32.69
CA LEU A 221 -44.54 -57.43 32.01
C LEU A 221 -43.46 -58.36 32.58
N SER A 222 -42.44 -57.81 33.24
CA SER A 222 -41.36 -58.58 33.87
C SER A 222 -41.89 -59.68 34.80
N GLY A 223 -41.45 -60.91 34.58
CA GLY A 223 -41.83 -62.07 35.39
C GLY A 223 -43.25 -62.60 35.16
N LYS A 224 -44.01 -62.08 34.20
CA LYS A 224 -45.36 -62.60 33.86
C LYS A 224 -45.38 -63.84 32.96
N VAL A 225 -44.21 -64.32 32.50
CA VAL A 225 -44.10 -65.57 31.71
C VAL A 225 -44.21 -66.80 32.62
N GLU A 226 -45.42 -67.32 32.79
CA GLU A 226 -45.78 -68.41 33.71
C GLU A 226 -44.93 -69.67 33.51
N GLU A 227 -44.59 -70.39 34.58
CA GLU A 227 -43.80 -71.62 34.51
C GLU A 227 -44.46 -72.72 33.66
N LYS A 228 -45.78 -72.82 33.73
CA LYS A 228 -46.58 -73.81 33.01
C LYS A 228 -47.38 -73.13 31.90
N LEU A 229 -47.17 -73.59 30.67
CA LEU A 229 -47.99 -73.21 29.54
C LEU A 229 -49.18 -74.17 29.45
N GLU A 230 -50.39 -73.62 29.28
CA GLU A 230 -51.65 -74.32 29.09
C GLU A 230 -52.35 -73.76 27.84
N ARG A 231 -53.27 -74.51 27.23
CA ARG A 231 -53.93 -74.09 25.98
C ARG A 231 -54.58 -72.71 26.07
N ASP A 232 -55.25 -72.42 27.18
CA ASP A 232 -55.99 -71.17 27.36
C ASP A 232 -55.08 -69.95 27.66
N ASN A 233 -53.79 -70.15 28.03
CA ASN A 233 -52.84 -69.07 28.31
C ASN A 233 -51.71 -68.92 27.26
N TYR A 234 -51.38 -69.96 26.49
CA TYR A 234 -50.19 -70.03 25.63
C TYR A 234 -49.98 -68.79 24.76
N LYS A 235 -51.04 -68.33 24.09
CA LYS A 235 -51.05 -67.14 23.22
C LYS A 235 -50.56 -65.89 23.97
N GLU A 236 -51.14 -65.58 25.13
CA GLU A 236 -50.75 -64.41 25.94
C GLU A 236 -49.30 -64.55 26.42
N GLN A 237 -48.89 -65.76 26.84
CA GLN A 237 -47.54 -66.04 27.31
C GLN A 237 -46.48 -65.84 26.22
N ALA A 238 -46.77 -66.24 24.97
CA ALA A 238 -45.89 -66.05 23.83
C ALA A 238 -45.77 -64.56 23.43
N GLN A 239 -46.87 -63.81 23.48
CA GLN A 239 -46.88 -62.36 23.24
C GLN A 239 -46.01 -61.60 24.27
N ILE A 240 -46.12 -61.94 25.56
CA ILE A 240 -45.26 -61.38 26.62
C ILE A 240 -43.79 -61.72 26.37
N ALA A 241 -43.48 -62.98 26.06
CA ALA A 241 -42.11 -63.43 25.81
C ALA A 241 -41.46 -62.68 24.62
N ARG A 242 -42.20 -62.47 23.53
CA ARG A 242 -41.75 -61.71 22.35
C ARG A 242 -41.44 -60.25 22.67
N TYR A 243 -42.31 -59.56 23.42
CA TYR A 243 -42.04 -58.19 23.88
C TYR A 243 -40.76 -58.12 24.71
N LEU A 244 -40.62 -59.01 25.71
CA LEU A 244 -39.45 -59.01 26.60
C LEU A 244 -38.14 -59.35 25.86
N LEU A 245 -38.17 -60.22 24.85
CA LEU A 245 -37.02 -60.45 23.96
C LEU A 245 -36.60 -59.18 23.21
N ARG A 246 -37.53 -58.49 22.54
CA ARG A 246 -37.26 -57.24 21.81
C ARG A 246 -36.70 -56.13 22.71
N ARG A 247 -37.09 -56.13 23.98
CA ARG A 247 -36.59 -55.20 25.00
C ARG A 247 -35.25 -55.62 25.63
N GLY A 248 -34.68 -56.76 25.25
CA GLY A 248 -33.43 -57.29 25.82
C GLY A 248 -33.57 -57.78 27.26
N LEU A 249 -34.79 -58.15 27.69
CA LEU A 249 -35.11 -58.53 29.08
C LEU A 249 -35.15 -60.06 29.30
N ILE A 250 -34.77 -60.86 28.28
CA ILE A 250 -34.60 -62.31 28.40
C ILE A 250 -33.26 -62.73 27.77
N ASP A 251 -32.31 -63.12 28.63
CA ASP A 251 -30.99 -63.60 28.20
C ASP A 251 -31.01 -65.07 27.75
N ASP A 252 -31.75 -65.94 28.44
CA ASP A 252 -31.82 -67.38 28.15
C ASP A 252 -32.76 -67.70 26.99
N ARG A 253 -32.33 -67.32 25.79
CA ARG A 253 -33.05 -67.55 24.52
C ARG A 253 -33.27 -69.03 24.22
N LYS A 254 -32.27 -69.88 24.52
CA LYS A 254 -32.33 -71.33 24.26
C LYS A 254 -33.29 -72.04 25.22
N GLY A 255 -33.30 -71.68 26.50
CA GLY A 255 -34.28 -72.15 27.47
C GLY A 255 -35.70 -71.68 27.15
N LEU A 256 -35.86 -70.44 26.68
CA LEU A 256 -37.14 -69.89 26.24
C LEU A 256 -37.71 -70.64 25.02
N GLU A 257 -36.91 -70.88 23.98
CA GLU A 257 -37.33 -71.65 22.79
C GLU A 257 -37.80 -73.05 23.19
N HIS A 258 -36.98 -73.75 24.00
CA HIS A 258 -37.28 -75.09 24.48
C HIS A 258 -38.58 -75.12 25.31
N LYS A 259 -38.83 -74.10 26.16
CA LYS A 259 -40.05 -74.00 26.97
C LYS A 259 -41.31 -73.86 26.10
N PHE A 260 -41.29 -73.03 25.06
CA PHE A 260 -42.45 -72.80 24.20
C PHE A 260 -42.65 -73.93 23.17
N ALA A 261 -41.59 -74.62 22.76
CA ALA A 261 -41.66 -75.80 21.89
C ALA A 261 -42.15 -77.07 22.63
N ALA A 262 -42.03 -77.15 23.96
CA ALA A 262 -42.32 -78.37 24.73
C ALA A 262 -43.79 -78.85 24.69
N VAL A 263 -44.71 -78.03 24.18
CA VAL A 263 -46.14 -78.35 24.01
C VAL A 263 -46.54 -78.55 22.54
N GLN A 264 -45.56 -78.59 21.63
CA GLN A 264 -45.79 -78.88 20.21
C GLN A 264 -46.18 -80.35 20.02
N GLU A 265 -47.27 -80.57 19.30
CA GLU A 265 -47.76 -81.89 18.94
C GLU A 265 -46.98 -82.47 17.75
N GLY A 266 -47.07 -83.80 17.55
CA GLY A 266 -46.29 -84.51 16.53
C GLY A 266 -46.66 -84.17 15.08
N ASP A 267 -47.71 -83.38 14.86
CA ASP A 267 -48.10 -82.81 13.56
C ASP A 267 -47.53 -81.41 13.30
N GLY A 268 -46.81 -80.83 14.27
CA GLY A 268 -46.25 -79.48 14.23
C GLY A 268 -47.13 -78.41 14.89
N SER A 269 -48.37 -78.73 15.26
CA SER A 269 -49.28 -77.77 15.91
C SER A 269 -48.92 -77.47 17.35
N ILE A 270 -49.41 -76.35 17.87
CA ILE A 270 -49.50 -76.09 19.31
C ILE A 270 -50.97 -76.33 19.72
N TYR A 271 -51.22 -77.35 20.54
CA TYR A 271 -52.56 -77.74 21.03
C TYR A 271 -53.62 -77.95 19.94
N GLY A 272 -53.22 -78.25 18.70
CA GLY A 272 -54.12 -78.37 17.56
C GLY A 272 -54.91 -77.09 17.24
N ASP A 273 -54.43 -75.89 17.61
CA ASP A 273 -55.08 -74.62 17.27
C ASP A 273 -54.17 -73.60 16.57
N ILE A 274 -54.76 -72.92 15.60
CA ILE A 274 -54.13 -71.89 14.76
C ILE A 274 -53.51 -70.75 15.59
N PRO A 275 -54.20 -70.14 16.59
CA PRO A 275 -53.67 -68.98 17.31
C PRO A 275 -52.39 -69.26 18.09
N SER A 276 -52.34 -70.40 18.78
CA SER A 276 -51.17 -70.80 19.56
C SER A 276 -50.01 -71.18 18.65
N THR A 277 -50.30 -71.88 17.55
CA THR A 277 -49.28 -72.29 16.56
C THR A 277 -48.63 -71.09 15.87
N ILE A 278 -49.40 -70.06 15.52
CA ILE A 278 -48.83 -68.86 14.89
C ILE A 278 -47.97 -68.05 15.89
N GLN A 279 -48.42 -67.87 17.14
CA GLN A 279 -47.60 -67.15 18.14
C GLN A 279 -46.28 -67.88 18.45
N TYR A 280 -46.23 -69.21 18.35
CA TYR A 280 -44.99 -69.97 18.42
C TYR A 280 -44.03 -69.64 17.27
N ILE A 281 -44.54 -69.62 16.03
CA ILE A 281 -43.72 -69.27 14.83
C ILE A 281 -43.10 -67.88 15.01
N LEU A 282 -43.90 -66.89 15.40
CA LEU A 282 -43.45 -65.51 15.61
C LEU A 282 -42.43 -65.39 16.75
N LEU A 283 -42.58 -66.17 17.83
CA LEU A 283 -41.62 -66.20 18.94
C LEU A 283 -40.29 -66.84 18.52
N SER A 284 -40.32 -67.97 17.80
CA SER A 284 -39.10 -68.60 17.29
C SER A 284 -38.34 -67.74 16.29
N ARG A 285 -39.01 -66.86 15.53
CA ARG A 285 -38.34 -65.87 14.68
C ARG A 285 -37.65 -64.79 15.52
N GLU A 286 -38.33 -64.25 16.53
CA GLU A 286 -37.77 -63.26 17.46
C GLU A 286 -36.51 -63.74 18.19
N ILE A 287 -36.50 -65.02 18.58
CA ILE A 287 -35.37 -65.69 19.24
C ILE A 287 -34.14 -65.78 18.32
N GLU A 288 -34.35 -66.05 17.02
CA GLU A 288 -33.29 -66.12 16.01
C GLU A 288 -32.70 -64.73 15.72
N GLU A 289 -33.55 -63.71 15.55
CA GLU A 289 -33.13 -62.35 15.17
C GLU A 289 -32.38 -61.62 16.29
N ALA A 290 -32.75 -61.83 17.55
CA ALA A 290 -31.98 -61.33 18.69
C ALA A 290 -30.53 -61.86 18.70
N GLY A 291 -30.25 -62.98 18.00
CA GLY A 291 -28.95 -63.66 17.92
C GLY A 291 -27.93 -63.09 16.94
N LYS A 292 -28.31 -62.16 16.04
CA LYS A 292 -27.39 -61.61 15.02
C LYS A 292 -26.61 -60.41 15.55
N LEU A 293 -25.42 -60.12 15.00
CA LEU A 293 -24.67 -58.91 15.31
C LEU A 293 -25.48 -57.67 14.90
N GLN A 294 -25.67 -56.76 15.84
CA GLN A 294 -26.18 -55.41 15.59
C GLN A 294 -25.13 -54.43 16.08
N LEU A 295 -24.51 -53.71 15.15
CA LEU A 295 -23.49 -52.69 15.41
C LEU A 295 -23.91 -51.39 14.71
N LEU A 296 -23.88 -50.29 15.47
CA LEU A 296 -24.19 -48.94 15.00
C LEU A 296 -23.08 -47.98 15.43
N ILE A 297 -22.44 -47.33 14.46
CA ILE A 297 -21.57 -46.17 14.72
C ILE A 297 -22.48 -44.95 14.92
N ARG A 298 -22.32 -44.27 16.06
CA ARG A 298 -23.16 -43.13 16.47
C ARG A 298 -22.55 -41.78 16.05
N ASP A 299 -21.23 -41.63 16.20
CA ASP A 299 -20.47 -40.46 15.74
C ASP A 299 -18.98 -40.81 15.56
N ILE A 300 -18.31 -40.06 14.68
CA ILE A 300 -16.86 -40.01 14.54
C ILE A 300 -16.42 -38.59 14.88
N SER A 301 -15.88 -38.36 16.07
CA SER A 301 -15.25 -37.08 16.44
C SER A 301 -13.78 -37.11 16.02
N VAL A 302 -13.29 -36.03 15.42
CA VAL A 302 -11.88 -35.89 15.01
C VAL A 302 -11.40 -34.51 15.43
N GLU A 303 -10.28 -34.46 16.13
CA GLU A 303 -9.63 -33.24 16.58
C GLU A 303 -8.19 -33.22 16.03
N CYS A 304 -7.91 -32.32 15.08
CA CYS A 304 -6.57 -32.10 14.54
C CYS A 304 -5.86 -30.93 15.26
N ASP A 305 -4.54 -31.00 15.36
CA ASP A 305 -3.70 -29.90 15.88
C ASP A 305 -3.55 -28.74 14.87
N LYS A 306 -3.75 -29.03 13.58
CA LYS A 306 -3.75 -28.09 12.47
C LYS A 306 -4.93 -28.34 11.53
N TYR A 307 -5.46 -27.26 10.95
CA TYR A 307 -6.45 -27.30 9.85
C TYR A 307 -5.98 -26.47 8.63
N VAL A 308 -4.91 -25.69 8.80
CA VAL A 308 -4.24 -24.89 7.78
C VAL A 308 -2.81 -25.39 7.66
N LEU A 309 -2.26 -25.44 6.44
CA LEU A 309 -0.89 -25.85 6.16
C LEU A 309 -0.20 -24.78 5.30
N GLU A 310 0.92 -24.25 5.78
CA GLU A 310 1.81 -23.40 4.96
C GLU A 310 2.36 -24.16 3.73
N ALA A 311 2.41 -23.50 2.58
CA ALA A 311 3.03 -24.00 1.36
C ALA A 311 4.57 -23.99 1.43
N GLY A 312 5.22 -25.06 0.94
CA GLY A 312 6.68 -25.16 0.85
C GLY A 312 7.39 -25.74 2.08
N GLU A 313 6.73 -25.77 3.24
CA GLU A 313 7.30 -26.26 4.50
C GLU A 313 7.08 -27.76 4.76
N GLU A 314 7.92 -28.34 5.63
CA GLU A 314 7.70 -29.68 6.19
C GLU A 314 7.05 -29.57 7.58
N GLN A 315 5.89 -30.18 7.75
CA GLN A 315 5.01 -29.99 8.90
C GLN A 315 4.42 -31.32 9.39
N SER A 316 4.31 -31.47 10.71
CA SER A 316 3.54 -32.56 11.32
C SER A 316 2.07 -32.16 11.50
N ILE A 317 1.17 -33.11 11.20
CA ILE A 317 -0.26 -33.06 11.52
C ILE A 317 -0.56 -34.20 12.49
N SER A 318 -1.20 -33.90 13.62
CA SER A 318 -1.70 -34.88 14.60
C SER A 318 -3.22 -34.94 14.57
N ALA A 319 -3.79 -36.12 14.75
CA ALA A 319 -5.24 -36.31 14.86
C ALA A 319 -5.60 -37.23 16.04
N ASP A 320 -6.55 -36.80 16.87
CA ASP A 320 -7.22 -37.59 17.90
C ASP A 320 -8.63 -37.95 17.39
N VAL A 321 -8.82 -39.22 17.05
CA VAL A 321 -10.08 -39.77 16.51
C VAL A 321 -10.80 -40.51 17.62
N ARG A 322 -12.07 -40.19 17.87
CA ARG A 322 -12.95 -40.87 18.83
C ARG A 322 -14.21 -41.34 18.13
N ILE A 323 -14.58 -42.59 18.34
CA ILE A 323 -15.74 -43.22 17.71
C ILE A 323 -16.68 -43.68 18.81
N SER A 324 -17.89 -43.13 18.82
CA SER A 324 -18.96 -43.62 19.68
C SER A 324 -19.79 -44.66 18.94
N TYR A 325 -20.15 -45.74 19.63
CA TYR A 325 -20.81 -46.89 19.02
C TYR A 325 -21.81 -47.55 19.98
N GLU A 326 -22.67 -48.40 19.43
CA GLU A 326 -23.53 -49.30 20.17
C GLU A 326 -23.51 -50.68 19.50
N SER A 327 -23.24 -51.72 20.28
CA SER A 327 -23.16 -53.11 19.82
C SER A 327 -23.96 -54.04 20.73
N ASN A 328 -24.67 -55.02 20.19
CA ASN A 328 -25.40 -56.01 21.00
C ASN A 328 -24.54 -57.22 21.46
N GLN A 329 -23.27 -57.27 21.04
CA GLN A 329 -22.27 -58.26 21.45
C GLN A 329 -20.84 -57.72 21.25
N ASP A 330 -19.84 -58.38 21.81
CA ASP A 330 -18.43 -58.03 21.58
C ASP A 330 -18.03 -58.28 20.11
N THR A 331 -17.30 -57.34 19.49
CA THR A 331 -16.85 -57.42 18.09
C THR A 331 -15.59 -56.56 17.86
N SER A 332 -14.96 -56.62 16.68
CA SER A 332 -13.79 -55.80 16.30
C SER A 332 -14.09 -54.90 15.10
N VAL A 333 -13.47 -53.71 15.07
CA VAL A 333 -13.43 -52.81 13.91
C VAL A 333 -12.02 -52.28 13.68
N ASN A 334 -11.66 -51.99 12.44
CA ASN A 334 -10.45 -51.24 12.09
C ASN A 334 -10.79 -49.77 11.95
N ILE A 335 -10.03 -48.90 12.62
CA ILE A 335 -10.03 -47.46 12.36
C ILE A 335 -8.89 -47.19 11.38
N ARG A 336 -9.20 -46.67 10.19
CA ARG A 336 -8.22 -46.27 9.18
C ARG A 336 -8.26 -44.76 9.00
N CYS A 337 -7.08 -44.14 8.99
CA CYS A 337 -6.86 -42.73 8.73
C CYS A 337 -5.96 -42.59 7.50
N THR A 338 -6.51 -42.09 6.40
CA THR A 338 -5.83 -41.98 5.10
C THR A 338 -5.73 -40.52 4.70
N LEU A 339 -4.51 -40.01 4.61
CA LEU A 339 -4.18 -38.67 4.15
C LEU A 339 -3.94 -38.69 2.63
N PHE A 340 -4.68 -37.85 1.91
CA PHE A 340 -4.61 -37.69 0.47
C PHE A 340 -3.92 -36.38 0.08
N GLU A 341 -3.20 -36.42 -1.04
CA GLU A 341 -2.70 -35.27 -1.77
C GLU A 341 -3.42 -35.24 -3.13
N GLY A 342 -4.34 -34.29 -3.30
CA GLY A 342 -5.25 -34.22 -4.45
C GLY A 342 -6.15 -35.46 -4.57
N LYS A 343 -5.71 -36.45 -5.35
CA LYS A 343 -6.39 -37.74 -5.55
C LYS A 343 -5.54 -38.95 -5.17
N GLU A 344 -4.26 -38.75 -4.83
CA GLU A 344 -3.35 -39.84 -4.50
C GLU A 344 -3.27 -40.03 -2.98
N VAL A 345 -3.10 -41.27 -2.53
CA VAL A 345 -2.88 -41.58 -1.11
C VAL A 345 -1.44 -41.20 -0.76
N PHE A 346 -1.29 -40.17 0.06
CA PHE A 346 0.01 -39.70 0.53
C PHE A 346 0.50 -40.57 1.70
N ALA A 347 -0.38 -40.87 2.67
CA ALA A 347 -0.04 -41.71 3.82
C ALA A 347 -1.29 -42.37 4.43
N GLU A 348 -1.10 -43.53 5.06
CA GLU A 348 -2.18 -44.27 5.73
C GLU A 348 -1.73 -44.82 7.10
N LYS A 349 -2.67 -44.88 8.05
CA LYS A 349 -2.51 -45.50 9.37
C LYS A 349 -3.79 -46.28 9.70
N MET A 350 -3.63 -47.44 10.34
CA MET A 350 -4.76 -48.29 10.76
C MET A 350 -4.52 -48.86 12.15
N GLU A 351 -5.58 -48.96 12.96
CA GLU A 351 -5.57 -49.62 14.29
C GLU A 351 -6.86 -50.44 14.50
N GLU A 352 -6.74 -51.69 14.92
CA GLU A 352 -7.89 -52.54 15.30
C GLU A 352 -8.35 -52.18 16.73
N GLN A 353 -9.66 -51.97 16.91
CA GLN A 353 -10.30 -51.71 18.19
C GLN A 353 -11.38 -52.74 18.51
N VAL A 354 -11.37 -53.23 19.75
CA VAL A 354 -12.38 -54.18 20.25
C VAL A 354 -13.55 -53.41 20.86
N LEU A 355 -14.71 -53.52 20.21
CA LEU A 355 -15.97 -52.97 20.65
C LEU A 355 -16.64 -53.93 21.64
N LYS A 356 -17.12 -53.41 22.77
CA LYS A 356 -17.78 -54.19 23.83
C LYS A 356 -19.30 -54.14 23.69
N ASN A 357 -19.97 -55.19 24.12
CA ASN A 357 -21.43 -55.20 24.22
C ASN A 357 -21.95 -54.00 25.04
N GLY A 358 -22.97 -53.32 24.51
CA GLY A 358 -23.51 -52.06 24.99
C GLY A 358 -23.07 -50.86 24.14
N SER A 359 -23.34 -49.66 24.68
CA SER A 359 -22.82 -48.40 24.15
C SER A 359 -21.42 -48.11 24.67
N GLY A 360 -20.51 -47.63 23.83
CA GLY A 360 -19.14 -47.28 24.23
C GLY A 360 -18.47 -46.26 23.32
N GLU A 361 -17.21 -45.96 23.64
CA GLU A 361 -16.32 -45.13 22.85
C GLU A 361 -14.95 -45.82 22.71
N VAL A 362 -14.32 -45.72 21.53
CA VAL A 362 -12.93 -46.10 21.29
C VAL A 362 -12.18 -44.93 20.64
N ALA A 363 -10.85 -44.87 20.81
CA ALA A 363 -10.05 -43.76 20.33
C ALA A 363 -8.73 -44.20 19.70
N MET A 364 -8.28 -43.47 18.68
CA MET A 364 -7.03 -43.66 17.96
C MET A 364 -6.29 -42.31 17.88
N LYS A 365 -5.00 -42.30 18.24
CA LYS A 365 -4.14 -41.12 18.07
C LYS A 365 -3.10 -41.39 16.99
N THR A 366 -3.07 -40.53 15.99
CA THR A 366 -2.19 -40.69 14.83
C THR A 366 -1.50 -39.39 14.46
N GLY A 367 -0.42 -39.48 13.67
CA GLY A 367 0.30 -38.33 13.14
C GLY A 367 0.94 -38.63 11.79
N PHE A 368 1.02 -37.59 10.96
CA PHE A 368 1.54 -37.59 9.60
C PHE A 368 2.60 -36.48 9.47
N SER A 369 3.68 -36.73 8.72
CA SER A 369 4.64 -35.69 8.32
C SER A 369 4.40 -35.38 6.85
N VAL A 370 4.07 -34.13 6.55
CA VAL A 370 3.69 -33.66 5.21
C VAL A 370 4.71 -32.62 4.77
N LYS A 371 5.13 -32.67 3.51
CA LYS A 371 5.93 -31.62 2.89
C LYS A 371 5.15 -31.06 1.72
N THR A 372 4.64 -29.85 1.85
CA THR A 372 3.69 -29.24 0.92
C THR A 372 4.39 -28.67 -0.32
N PRO A 373 4.17 -29.21 -1.54
CA PRO A 373 4.87 -28.74 -2.74
C PRO A 373 4.06 -27.66 -3.47
N GLY A 374 4.06 -26.44 -2.95
CA GLY A 374 3.47 -25.24 -3.60
C GLY A 374 1.93 -25.22 -3.69
N ALA A 375 1.41 -24.14 -4.28
CA ALA A 375 -0.01 -23.75 -4.39
C ALA A 375 -1.01 -24.87 -4.75
N GLU A 376 -0.60 -25.79 -5.64
CA GLU A 376 -1.54 -26.50 -6.51
C GLU A 376 -2.20 -27.73 -5.84
N ASN A 377 -1.72 -28.16 -4.68
CA ASN A 377 -2.14 -29.41 -4.03
C ASN A 377 -3.07 -29.20 -2.82
N SER A 378 -4.25 -29.82 -2.86
CA SER A 378 -5.19 -29.88 -1.74
C SER A 378 -4.97 -31.12 -0.88
N TYR A 379 -4.89 -30.98 0.44
CA TYR A 379 -4.79 -32.12 1.37
C TYR A 379 -6.12 -32.46 2.04
N LYS A 380 -6.40 -33.75 2.19
CA LYS A 380 -7.61 -34.26 2.85
C LYS A 380 -7.31 -35.49 3.70
N LEU A 381 -7.72 -35.50 4.96
CA LEU A 381 -7.71 -36.69 5.81
C LEU A 381 -9.10 -37.35 5.79
N VAL A 382 -9.15 -38.63 5.42
CA VAL A 382 -10.36 -39.45 5.47
C VAL A 382 -10.20 -40.47 6.59
N ILE A 383 -11.24 -40.62 7.41
CA ILE A 383 -11.31 -41.56 8.53
C ILE A 383 -12.41 -42.56 8.21
N THR A 384 -12.07 -43.84 8.08
CA THR A 384 -13.05 -44.93 7.87
C THR A 384 -13.06 -45.88 9.08
N VAL A 385 -14.27 -46.36 9.41
CA VAL A 385 -14.49 -47.41 10.41
C VAL A 385 -14.92 -48.66 9.66
N GLU A 386 -14.09 -49.69 9.69
CA GLU A 386 -14.19 -50.89 8.84
C GLU A 386 -14.45 -52.14 9.68
N GLN A 387 -15.43 -52.96 9.31
CA GLN A 387 -15.56 -54.31 9.86
C GLN A 387 -14.64 -55.27 9.06
N PRO A 388 -13.80 -56.09 9.72
CA PRO A 388 -12.97 -57.08 9.04
C PRO A 388 -13.80 -58.12 8.29
N ALA A 389 -13.46 -58.42 7.04
CA ALA A 389 -14.07 -59.49 6.26
C ALA A 389 -13.49 -60.88 6.66
N GLU A 390 -14.32 -61.94 6.63
CA GLU A 390 -13.88 -63.34 6.89
C GLU A 390 -13.25 -64.02 5.65
N THR A 391 -13.32 -63.41 4.46
CA THR A 391 -12.83 -63.94 3.16
C THR A 391 -12.12 -62.84 2.35
N GLU A 392 -11.59 -63.17 1.15
CA GLU A 392 -10.80 -62.27 0.28
C GLU A 392 -11.54 -61.04 -0.29
N ASP A 393 -12.70 -60.67 0.26
CA ASP A 393 -13.47 -59.49 -0.11
C ASP A 393 -13.01 -58.25 0.70
N GLU A 394 -13.34 -57.05 0.21
CA GLU A 394 -12.99 -55.79 0.88
C GLU A 394 -13.70 -55.63 2.23
N ASN A 395 -13.05 -54.98 3.20
CA ASN A 395 -13.65 -54.67 4.50
C ASN A 395 -14.93 -53.84 4.34
N ILE A 396 -15.92 -54.11 5.19
CA ILE A 396 -17.19 -53.38 5.13
C ILE A 396 -17.02 -52.03 5.85
N VAL A 397 -17.05 -50.92 5.10
CA VAL A 397 -17.06 -49.57 5.69
C VAL A 397 -18.41 -49.33 6.38
N LEU A 398 -18.36 -49.15 7.71
CA LEU A 398 -19.51 -48.90 8.57
C LEU A 398 -19.85 -47.41 8.67
N ALA A 399 -18.83 -46.56 8.64
CA ALA A 399 -18.92 -45.10 8.68
C ALA A 399 -17.64 -44.44 8.14
N GLU A 400 -17.76 -43.23 7.63
CA GLU A 400 -16.66 -42.42 7.08
C GLU A 400 -16.79 -40.96 7.55
N LYS A 401 -15.66 -40.26 7.71
CA LYS A 401 -15.61 -38.81 7.92
C LYS A 401 -14.41 -38.18 7.22
N GLU A 402 -14.60 -37.00 6.64
CA GLU A 402 -13.56 -36.25 5.95
C GLU A 402 -13.19 -34.96 6.70
N ILE A 403 -11.90 -34.63 6.70
CA ILE A 403 -11.34 -33.35 7.15
C ILE A 403 -10.50 -32.77 6.00
N LEU A 404 -10.83 -31.55 5.58
CA LEU A 404 -10.09 -30.80 4.55
C LEU A 404 -9.06 -29.89 5.23
N PHE A 405 -7.84 -29.83 4.70
CA PHE A 405 -6.85 -28.84 5.10
C PHE A 405 -6.78 -27.75 4.03
N THR A 406 -6.79 -26.48 4.45
CA THR A 406 -6.54 -25.35 3.54
C THR A 406 -5.04 -25.10 3.44
N LEU A 407 -4.54 -24.97 2.21
CA LEU A 407 -3.19 -24.50 1.98
C LEU A 407 -3.15 -22.98 2.13
N HIS A 408 -2.17 -22.46 2.86
CA HIS A 408 -1.88 -21.03 2.94
C HIS A 408 -0.63 -20.73 2.11
N GLU A 409 -0.71 -19.71 1.26
CA GLU A 409 0.42 -19.20 0.49
C GLU A 409 0.85 -17.84 1.04
N ASP A 410 2.06 -17.79 1.61
CA ASP A 410 2.69 -16.53 1.96
C ASP A 410 3.24 -15.85 0.69
N VAL A 411 2.37 -15.06 0.05
CA VAL A 411 2.73 -14.20 -1.08
C VAL A 411 2.89 -12.77 -0.57
N VAL A 412 4.15 -12.34 -0.46
CA VAL A 412 4.50 -10.94 -0.23
C VAL A 412 4.87 -10.31 -1.57
N ASP A 413 4.24 -9.20 -1.92
CA ASP A 413 4.52 -8.45 -3.16
C ASP A 413 5.97 -7.92 -3.18
N ASP A 414 6.54 -7.77 -4.39
CA ASP A 414 7.84 -7.11 -4.59
C ASP A 414 7.77 -5.64 -4.10
N LEU A 415 8.75 -5.21 -3.30
CA LEU A 415 8.88 -3.80 -2.89
C LEU A 415 9.43 -2.93 -4.03
N VAL A 416 8.65 -1.95 -4.47
CA VAL A 416 8.97 -1.03 -5.57
C VAL A 416 9.01 0.42 -5.07
N LEU A 417 10.09 1.13 -5.38
CA LEU A 417 10.35 2.53 -5.03
C LEU A 417 10.33 3.42 -6.27
N ASP A 418 9.66 4.56 -6.16
CA ASP A 418 9.63 5.68 -7.10
C ASP A 418 10.10 6.99 -6.39
N SER A 419 10.47 8.00 -7.18
CA SER A 419 10.96 9.28 -6.68
C SER A 419 10.57 10.46 -7.58
N GLU A 420 10.07 11.54 -6.97
CA GLU A 420 9.83 12.83 -7.63
C GLU A 420 10.89 13.86 -7.19
N ILE A 421 11.51 14.56 -8.16
CA ILE A 421 12.64 15.47 -7.93
C ILE A 421 12.24 16.91 -8.26
N LYS A 422 12.53 17.83 -7.32
CA LYS A 422 12.47 19.28 -7.50
C LYS A 422 13.89 19.83 -7.55
N SER A 423 14.22 20.61 -8.58
CA SER A 423 15.52 21.29 -8.78
C SER A 423 15.41 22.80 -8.61
N GLY A 424 16.55 23.48 -8.41
CA GLY A 424 16.65 24.93 -8.21
C GLY A 424 17.06 25.31 -6.78
N GLU A 425 16.81 26.57 -6.38
CA GLU A 425 17.22 27.12 -5.07
C GLU A 425 16.81 26.27 -3.86
N GLU A 426 15.66 25.58 -3.96
CA GLU A 426 15.20 24.60 -2.99
C GLU A 426 15.07 23.22 -3.66
N CYS A 427 16.21 22.54 -3.82
CA CYS A 427 16.24 21.11 -4.13
C CYS A 427 15.37 20.31 -3.15
N GLY A 428 14.67 19.30 -3.67
CA GLY A 428 13.92 18.36 -2.84
C GLY A 428 13.66 17.05 -3.58
N VAL A 429 13.55 15.96 -2.83
CA VAL A 429 13.12 14.66 -3.36
C VAL A 429 12.03 14.09 -2.47
N SER A 430 10.93 13.67 -3.11
CA SER A 430 9.85 12.93 -2.49
C SER A 430 9.95 11.48 -2.94
N LEU A 431 9.81 10.54 -2.01
CA LEU A 431 9.94 9.11 -2.24
C LEU A 431 8.60 8.44 -1.95
N SER A 432 8.21 7.48 -2.79
CA SER A 432 6.98 6.71 -2.62
C SER A 432 7.16 5.24 -3.03
N TRP A 433 6.53 4.33 -2.31
CA TRP A 433 6.60 2.88 -2.56
C TRP A 433 5.23 2.20 -2.39
N ASN A 434 5.08 0.94 -2.81
CA ASN A 434 3.91 0.14 -2.48
C ASN A 434 3.97 -0.36 -1.02
N ASP A 435 2.80 -0.51 -0.38
CA ASP A 435 2.72 -1.27 0.87
C ASP A 435 2.72 -2.76 0.53
N ILE A 436 3.70 -3.50 1.05
CA ILE A 436 3.80 -4.95 0.90
C ILE A 436 3.21 -5.71 2.12
N SER A 437 2.61 -4.99 3.07
CA SER A 437 1.93 -5.59 4.23
C SER A 437 0.65 -6.32 3.81
N ASN A 438 0.45 -7.53 4.34
CA ASN A 438 -0.74 -8.34 4.13
C ASN A 438 -1.40 -8.70 5.49
N THR A 439 -2.20 -9.76 5.56
CA THR A 439 -2.86 -10.22 6.79
C THR A 439 -1.90 -10.78 7.84
N ASP A 440 -0.76 -11.28 7.40
CA ASP A 440 0.12 -12.16 8.15
C ASP A 440 1.49 -11.50 8.39
N HIS A 441 1.91 -10.64 7.47
CA HIS A 441 3.15 -9.85 7.50
C HIS A 441 2.82 -8.36 7.53
N ARG A 442 3.27 -7.66 8.57
CA ARG A 442 3.27 -6.19 8.64
C ARG A 442 4.68 -5.65 8.54
N TYR A 443 4.84 -4.60 7.74
CA TYR A 443 6.14 -3.99 7.50
C TYR A 443 6.22 -2.57 8.04
N GLY A 444 7.37 -2.25 8.64
CA GLY A 444 7.85 -0.87 8.77
C GLY A 444 8.90 -0.59 7.68
N TYR A 445 9.02 0.67 7.27
CA TYR A 445 9.86 1.09 6.16
C TYR A 445 10.96 2.03 6.62
N ARG A 446 12.17 1.82 6.07
CA ARG A 446 13.38 2.60 6.35
C ARG A 446 13.99 3.08 5.04
N ILE A 447 14.43 4.33 4.99
CA ILE A 447 15.05 4.92 3.79
C ILE A 447 16.57 4.90 3.92
N PHE A 448 17.22 4.46 2.86
CA PHE A 448 18.67 4.56 2.69
C PHE A 448 19.02 5.43 1.49
N ARG A 449 20.06 6.26 1.66
CA ARG A 449 20.67 7.08 0.61
C ARG A 449 22.16 6.83 0.56
N LYS A 450 22.76 6.86 -0.63
CA LYS A 450 24.19 7.11 -0.83
C LYS A 450 24.40 8.22 -1.83
N ILE A 451 25.55 8.90 -1.75
CA ILE A 451 26.10 9.63 -2.91
C ILE A 451 26.60 8.57 -3.90
N SER A 452 26.51 8.82 -5.20
CA SER A 452 26.95 7.87 -6.23
C SER A 452 28.40 7.40 -6.01
N GLY A 453 28.58 6.09 -5.82
CA GLY A 453 29.87 5.47 -5.51
C GLY A 453 30.31 5.51 -4.03
N GLY A 454 29.50 6.10 -3.14
CA GLY A 454 29.69 6.09 -1.68
C GLY A 454 28.98 4.93 -0.97
N GLU A 455 28.97 4.99 0.36
CA GLU A 455 28.33 4.01 1.25
C GLU A 455 26.85 4.34 1.53
N TRP A 456 26.05 3.31 1.80
CA TRP A 456 24.63 3.48 2.17
C TRP A 456 24.47 3.97 3.61
N GLU A 457 23.73 5.06 3.78
CA GLU A 457 23.39 5.64 5.07
C GLU A 457 21.87 5.73 5.24
N THR A 458 21.39 5.57 6.47
CA THR A 458 19.99 5.79 6.82
C THR A 458 19.60 7.27 6.69
N ARG A 459 18.35 7.53 6.30
CA ARG A 459 17.74 8.87 6.32
C ARG A 459 16.53 8.88 7.25
N SER A 460 16.16 10.08 7.69
CA SER A 460 14.90 10.28 8.38
C SER A 460 13.75 9.96 7.43
N VAL A 461 12.72 9.32 7.95
CA VAL A 461 11.47 9.01 7.24
C VAL A 461 10.33 9.94 7.66
N TRP A 462 10.65 11.00 8.40
CA TRP A 462 9.70 11.99 8.88
C TRP A 462 9.01 12.71 7.72
N ASN A 463 7.68 12.81 7.79
CA ASN A 463 6.84 13.28 6.69
C ASN A 463 5.71 14.22 7.18
N GLY A 464 6.05 15.15 8.08
CA GLY A 464 5.13 16.18 8.59
C GLY A 464 4.36 15.81 9.87
N GLU A 465 4.44 14.57 10.34
CA GLU A 465 3.80 14.13 11.58
C GLU A 465 4.52 14.66 12.85
N ARG A 466 4.01 14.33 14.04
CA ARG A 466 4.77 14.56 15.28
C ARG A 466 5.63 13.36 15.60
N VAL A 467 6.90 13.61 15.95
CA VAL A 467 7.81 12.57 16.45
C VAL A 467 7.50 12.29 17.91
N ARG A 468 7.18 11.04 18.26
CA ARG A 468 6.90 10.58 19.62
C ARG A 468 8.19 10.10 20.28
N VAL A 469 8.53 10.68 21.43
CA VAL A 469 9.81 10.50 22.11
C VAL A 469 9.61 10.06 23.56
N LEU A 470 10.30 9.01 23.98
CA LEU A 470 10.37 8.62 25.39
C LEU A 470 11.71 9.08 26.00
N ASN A 471 11.64 10.05 26.91
CA ASN A 471 12.79 10.51 27.69
C ASN A 471 12.93 9.66 28.97
N VAL A 472 13.90 8.75 28.97
CA VAL A 472 14.25 7.93 30.14
C VAL A 472 15.20 8.72 31.03
N TYR A 473 14.63 9.43 32.02
CA TYR A 473 15.37 10.37 32.85
C TYR A 473 16.04 9.69 34.06
N PRO A 474 17.30 10.05 34.39
CA PRO A 474 18.06 9.34 35.43
C PRO A 474 17.80 9.82 36.86
N CYS A 475 17.18 10.99 37.05
CA CYS A 475 16.88 11.52 38.38
C CYS A 475 15.69 12.50 38.33
N ALA A 476 15.03 12.73 39.47
CA ALA A 476 13.84 13.58 39.54
C ALA A 476 14.05 15.02 39.04
N ALA A 477 15.28 15.56 39.15
CA ALA A 477 15.61 16.87 38.59
C ALA A 477 15.56 16.88 37.05
N ALA A 478 16.01 15.80 36.41
CA ALA A 478 16.12 15.68 34.95
C ALA A 478 14.79 15.48 34.22
N LYS A 479 13.71 15.10 34.94
CA LYS A 479 12.41 14.69 34.38
C LYS A 479 11.94 15.56 33.20
N ASP A 480 11.83 16.86 33.44
CA ASP A 480 11.26 17.80 32.47
C ASP A 480 12.32 18.47 31.57
N TYR A 481 13.61 18.12 31.66
CA TYR A 481 14.67 18.87 30.98
C TYR A 481 14.47 18.89 29.46
N LEU A 482 14.39 17.73 28.82
CA LEU A 482 14.14 17.64 27.37
C LEU A 482 12.82 18.33 26.96
N VAL A 483 11.76 18.14 27.75
CA VAL A 483 10.44 18.75 27.52
C VAL A 483 10.55 20.29 27.51
N LYS A 484 11.25 20.88 28.49
CA LYS A 484 11.47 22.33 28.59
C LYS A 484 12.40 22.83 27.48
N TRP A 485 13.43 22.07 27.13
CA TRP A 485 14.38 22.41 26.06
C TRP A 485 13.69 22.52 24.69
N MET A 486 12.76 21.60 24.39
CA MET A 486 12.02 21.61 23.12
C MET A 486 10.84 22.60 23.08
N LYS A 487 10.11 22.78 24.19
CA LYS A 487 8.85 23.57 24.22
C LYS A 487 9.02 25.06 24.56
N ASN A 488 10.10 25.46 25.22
CA ASN A 488 10.31 26.85 25.64
C ASN A 488 11.35 27.57 24.75
N THR A 489 11.50 28.88 24.90
CA THR A 489 12.66 29.65 24.41
C THR A 489 13.57 30.05 25.57
N THR A 490 14.84 30.39 25.30
CA THR A 490 15.81 30.82 26.31
C THR A 490 15.56 32.24 26.83
N THR A 491 14.95 33.10 26.02
CA THR A 491 14.71 34.53 26.31
C THR A 491 13.24 34.88 26.56
N GLY A 492 12.30 33.98 26.24
CA GLY A 492 10.87 34.28 26.19
C GLY A 492 10.39 34.76 24.81
N GLU A 493 11.31 35.00 23.86
CA GLU A 493 11.03 35.44 22.49
C GLU A 493 11.59 34.43 21.47
N GLY A 494 11.08 34.46 20.23
CA GLY A 494 11.46 33.53 19.15
C GLY A 494 10.65 32.22 19.10
N GLU A 495 11.06 31.31 18.22
CA GLU A 495 10.43 29.99 18.04
C GLU A 495 11.10 28.94 18.96
N PRO A 496 10.33 28.07 19.64
CA PRO A 496 10.89 26.95 20.42
C PRO A 496 11.66 25.97 19.52
N ALA A 497 12.79 25.44 20.02
CA ALA A 497 13.67 24.56 19.23
C ALA A 497 12.96 23.31 18.68
N GLY A 498 11.94 22.80 19.37
CA GLY A 498 11.15 21.65 18.93
C GLY A 498 9.98 21.98 17.99
N LYS A 499 9.75 23.25 17.64
CA LYS A 499 8.70 23.75 16.70
C LYS A 499 7.24 23.25 16.95
N GLY A 500 6.95 22.67 18.12
CA GLY A 500 5.67 22.01 18.39
C GLY A 500 5.47 20.64 17.71
N LEU A 501 6.54 20.07 17.16
CA LEU A 501 6.56 18.84 16.36
C LEU A 501 6.96 17.58 17.17
N PHE A 502 7.20 17.72 18.48
CA PHE A 502 7.56 16.60 19.36
C PHE A 502 6.48 16.34 20.42
N GLU A 503 6.10 15.07 20.57
CA GLU A 503 5.41 14.56 21.76
C GLU A 503 6.44 13.85 22.63
N ILE A 504 6.60 14.30 23.88
CA ILE A 504 7.70 13.86 24.74
C ILE A 504 7.12 13.40 26.07
N ASP A 505 7.13 12.10 26.27
CA ASP A 505 6.78 11.44 27.52
C ASP A 505 8.05 11.14 28.33
N THR A 506 7.88 10.90 29.63
CA THR A 506 9.01 10.83 30.57
C THR A 506 8.86 9.65 31.52
N VAL A 507 9.86 8.78 31.60
CA VAL A 507 9.92 7.66 32.55
C VAL A 507 11.21 7.71 33.36
N TYR A 508 11.13 7.38 34.65
CA TYR A 508 12.30 7.30 35.52
C TYR A 508 13.08 6.01 35.24
N ILE A 509 14.41 6.09 35.16
CA ILE A 509 15.23 4.94 34.73
C ILE A 509 15.11 3.70 35.62
N ASP A 510 14.87 3.82 36.94
CA ASP A 510 14.65 2.63 37.80
C ASP A 510 13.28 1.97 37.59
N ASP A 511 12.32 2.68 36.99
CA ASP A 511 11.01 2.13 36.61
C ASP A 511 11.09 1.49 35.21
N TYR A 512 11.77 2.14 34.26
CA TYR A 512 12.11 1.55 32.95
C TYR A 512 12.98 0.29 33.10
N ASN A 513 13.95 0.28 34.02
CA ASN A 513 14.74 -0.90 34.36
C ASN A 513 13.91 -2.04 34.98
N ARG A 514 12.71 -1.75 35.50
CA ARG A 514 11.86 -2.77 36.13
C ARG A 514 10.93 -3.44 35.12
N GLU A 515 10.27 -2.62 34.29
CA GLU A 515 9.20 -3.03 33.38
C GLU A 515 9.29 -2.21 32.08
N PRO A 516 10.32 -2.40 31.23
CA PRO A 516 10.56 -1.54 30.08
C PRO A 516 9.43 -1.62 29.04
N ASP A 517 8.91 -2.82 28.78
CA ASP A 517 7.86 -3.05 27.78
C ASP A 517 6.54 -2.35 28.12
N THR A 518 6.20 -2.19 29.41
CA THR A 518 5.03 -1.42 29.89
C THR A 518 5.10 0.06 29.49
N TYR A 519 6.30 0.58 29.20
CA TYR A 519 6.47 1.92 28.67
C TYR A 519 6.60 1.92 27.15
N LEU A 520 7.37 0.99 26.56
CA LEU A 520 7.64 0.99 25.11
C LEU A 520 6.42 0.64 24.26
N MET A 521 5.52 -0.21 24.76
CA MET A 521 4.36 -0.72 24.03
C MET A 521 3.07 0.01 24.41
N ASP A 522 2.08 -0.03 23.50
CA ASP A 522 0.69 0.32 23.79
C ASP A 522 -0.15 -0.88 24.27
N GLU A 523 -1.48 -0.71 24.34
CA GLU A 523 -2.41 -1.75 24.78
C GLU A 523 -2.62 -2.90 23.76
N HIS A 524 -2.10 -2.77 22.54
CA HIS A 524 -2.11 -3.80 21.50
C HIS A 524 -0.78 -4.55 21.40
N GLY A 525 0.28 -4.03 22.05
CA GLY A 525 1.63 -4.58 22.00
C GLY A 525 2.52 -3.94 20.94
N ASP A 526 2.06 -2.88 20.28
CA ASP A 526 2.79 -2.15 19.25
C ASP A 526 3.69 -1.05 19.88
N TYR A 527 4.86 -0.81 19.28
CA TYR A 527 5.80 0.22 19.75
C TYR A 527 5.24 1.65 19.54
N GLN A 528 4.96 2.34 20.65
CA GLN A 528 4.27 3.64 20.62
C GLN A 528 5.18 4.87 20.44
N TYR A 529 6.51 4.70 20.44
CA TYR A 529 7.50 5.78 20.30
C TYR A 529 8.39 5.57 19.07
N ASP A 530 8.89 6.68 18.52
CA ASP A 530 9.84 6.70 17.40
C ASP A 530 11.29 6.75 17.89
N VAL A 531 11.53 7.46 18.99
CA VAL A 531 12.87 7.75 19.52
C VAL A 531 12.93 7.57 21.03
N LEU A 532 13.96 6.87 21.53
CA LEU A 532 14.31 6.86 22.96
C LEU A 532 15.43 7.86 23.23
N VAL A 533 15.37 8.56 24.37
CA VAL A 533 16.42 9.49 24.81
C VAL A 533 16.87 9.14 26.23
N PHE A 534 18.17 9.00 26.41
CA PHE A 534 18.83 8.78 27.70
C PHE A 534 19.83 9.93 27.99
N GLY A 535 20.37 10.04 29.21
CA GLY A 535 21.57 10.86 29.45
C GLY A 535 21.37 12.37 29.54
N THR A 536 20.15 12.86 29.81
CA THR A 536 19.86 14.31 29.93
C THR A 536 20.41 14.96 31.22
N TYR A 537 21.36 14.31 31.91
CA TYR A 537 21.93 14.76 33.19
C TYR A 537 23.40 14.35 33.32
N ASP A 538 24.16 15.10 34.11
CA ASP A 538 25.58 14.86 34.40
C ASP A 538 25.85 13.42 34.92
N ARG A 539 26.86 12.74 34.37
CA ARG A 539 27.20 11.33 34.68
C ARG A 539 26.01 10.36 34.57
N ASN A 540 24.97 10.70 33.79
CA ASN A 540 23.63 10.09 33.82
C ASN A 540 23.11 9.83 35.26
N ALA A 541 23.42 10.72 36.21
CA ALA A 541 23.19 10.57 37.66
C ALA A 541 23.66 9.23 38.27
N ASP A 542 24.78 8.66 37.78
CA ASP A 542 25.30 7.33 38.14
C ASP A 542 24.32 6.17 37.88
N LYS A 543 23.43 6.33 36.88
CA LYS A 543 22.45 5.31 36.48
C LYS A 543 22.87 4.62 35.19
N ASP A 544 22.78 3.29 35.20
CA ASP A 544 22.94 2.41 34.04
C ASP A 544 21.63 1.66 33.75
N LEU A 545 21.57 1.02 32.59
CA LEU A 545 20.57 0.00 32.29
C LEU A 545 20.85 -1.30 33.08
N ASN A 546 19.88 -2.22 33.06
CA ASN A 546 20.08 -3.60 33.48
C ASN A 546 19.84 -4.56 32.29
N SER A 547 19.90 -5.88 32.50
CA SER A 547 19.70 -6.83 31.41
C SER A 547 18.34 -6.67 30.71
N LEU A 548 17.25 -6.47 31.47
CA LEU A 548 15.89 -6.36 30.92
C LEU A 548 15.73 -5.12 30.05
N SER A 549 16.14 -3.96 30.56
CA SER A 549 16.06 -2.72 29.79
C SER A 549 17.07 -2.67 28.65
N TRP A 550 18.21 -3.35 28.74
CA TRP A 550 19.13 -3.54 27.63
C TRP A 550 18.51 -4.41 26.52
N GLU A 551 17.89 -5.55 26.85
CA GLU A 551 17.20 -6.42 25.89
C GLU A 551 16.03 -5.69 25.20
N ALA A 552 15.21 -4.96 25.96
CA ALA A 552 14.10 -4.17 25.41
C ALA A 552 14.57 -3.00 24.54
N THR A 553 15.63 -2.29 24.94
CA THR A 553 16.24 -1.22 24.13
C THR A 553 16.92 -1.78 22.88
N LYS A 554 17.55 -2.96 22.95
CA LYS A 554 18.13 -3.64 21.80
C LYS A 554 17.06 -4.07 20.79
N ARG A 555 15.95 -4.67 21.25
CA ARG A 555 14.76 -4.96 20.42
C ARG A 555 14.22 -3.70 19.71
N PHE A 556 14.09 -2.59 20.44
CA PHE A 556 13.63 -1.31 19.86
C PHE A 556 14.57 -0.79 18.76
N ILE A 557 15.89 -0.97 18.92
CA ILE A 557 16.90 -0.64 17.91
C ILE A 557 16.81 -1.58 16.70
N ASP A 558 16.58 -2.88 16.93
CA ASP A 558 16.53 -3.92 15.90
C ASP A 558 15.25 -3.85 15.05
N ASP A 559 14.16 -3.34 15.61
CA ASP A 559 12.94 -2.90 14.90
C ASP A 559 13.22 -1.72 13.94
N GLY A 560 14.41 -1.11 14.01
CA GLY A 560 14.85 -0.01 13.16
C GLY A 560 14.61 1.39 13.73
N ARG A 561 14.15 1.50 14.98
CA ARG A 561 13.81 2.77 15.64
C ARG A 561 15.02 3.47 16.27
N GLY A 562 14.85 4.76 16.56
CA GLY A 562 15.95 5.65 16.92
C GLY A 562 16.31 5.67 18.41
N VAL A 563 17.60 5.72 18.75
CA VAL A 563 18.04 5.94 20.14
C VAL A 563 19.13 7.01 20.24
N LEU A 564 18.89 7.99 21.12
CA LEU A 564 19.82 9.05 21.49
C LEU A 564 20.43 8.78 22.87
N PHE A 565 21.73 8.56 22.89
CA PHE A 565 22.53 8.42 24.10
C PHE A 565 23.10 9.79 24.50
N GLY A 566 22.60 10.35 25.61
CA GLY A 566 23.10 11.62 26.16
C GLY A 566 24.40 11.47 26.96
N HIS A 567 24.74 12.52 27.70
CA HIS A 567 26.02 12.66 28.37
C HIS A 567 26.36 11.49 29.29
N ASP A 568 27.60 11.01 29.19
CA ASP A 568 28.18 9.96 30.05
C ASP A 568 27.40 8.63 30.11
N THR A 569 26.42 8.39 29.23
CA THR A 569 25.68 7.11 29.17
C THR A 569 26.58 5.97 28.67
N VAL A 570 27.00 6.02 27.40
CA VAL A 570 27.92 5.03 26.81
C VAL A 570 29.36 5.40 27.21
N ALA A 571 29.75 4.97 28.41
CA ALA A 571 31.02 5.32 29.05
C ALA A 571 31.64 4.14 29.82
N ALA A 572 32.96 3.94 29.68
CA ALA A 572 33.72 2.90 30.37
C ALA A 572 35.12 3.40 30.79
N ASN A 573 35.15 4.34 31.74
CA ASN A 573 36.37 4.96 32.25
C ASN A 573 36.41 5.00 33.79
N SER A 574 37.50 5.54 34.35
CA SER A 574 37.74 5.57 35.81
C SER A 574 36.85 6.55 36.62
N ILE A 575 36.10 7.44 35.97
CA ILE A 575 35.19 8.43 36.58
C ILE A 575 33.72 8.04 36.37
N VAL A 576 33.39 7.53 35.17
CA VAL A 576 32.06 7.00 34.83
C VAL A 576 32.22 5.67 34.10
N ASN A 577 31.52 4.65 34.60
CA ASN A 577 31.52 3.32 34.04
C ASN A 577 30.10 2.74 34.07
N HIS A 578 29.47 2.69 32.91
CA HIS A 578 28.14 2.13 32.69
C HIS A 578 28.28 0.89 31.79
N PRO A 579 28.63 -0.28 32.35
CA PRO A 579 28.93 -1.47 31.58
C PRO A 579 27.75 -2.04 30.78
N VAL A 580 26.51 -1.62 31.04
CA VAL A 580 25.34 -2.08 30.28
C VAL A 580 25.08 -1.13 29.09
N PHE A 581 25.03 0.19 29.29
CA PHE A 581 25.07 1.15 28.17
C PHE A 581 26.29 0.95 27.27
N GLY A 582 27.46 0.64 27.84
CA GLY A 582 28.70 0.38 27.11
C GLY A 582 28.62 -0.73 26.06
N ARG A 583 27.62 -1.63 26.15
CA ARG A 583 27.37 -2.69 25.14
C ARG A 583 26.92 -2.14 23.79
N PHE A 584 26.39 -0.93 23.74
CA PHE A 584 25.98 -0.28 22.48
C PHE A 584 27.15 0.38 21.74
N ALA A 585 28.37 0.38 22.30
CA ALA A 585 29.53 1.05 21.71
C ALA A 585 29.84 0.58 20.28
N ASP A 586 29.82 -0.73 20.03
CA ASP A 586 30.10 -1.28 18.70
C ASP A 586 29.00 -0.91 17.68
N GLN A 587 27.73 -0.91 18.09
CA GLN A 587 26.61 -0.49 17.24
C GLN A 587 26.66 1.01 16.94
N LEU A 588 27.04 1.85 17.90
CA LEU A 588 27.30 3.28 17.72
C LEU A 588 28.56 3.56 16.89
N GLY A 589 29.43 2.58 16.68
CA GLY A 589 30.73 2.78 16.04
C GLY A 589 31.69 3.63 16.86
N VAL A 590 31.71 3.48 18.20
CA VAL A 590 32.58 4.23 19.12
C VAL A 590 33.51 3.29 19.89
N LEU A 591 34.79 3.66 20.00
CA LEU A 591 35.79 2.93 20.77
C LEU A 591 35.85 3.50 22.19
N LEU A 592 35.52 2.69 23.20
CA LEU A 592 35.63 3.09 24.60
C LEU A 592 37.04 2.81 25.14
N LYS A 593 37.63 3.80 25.82
CA LYS A 593 38.93 3.67 26.50
C LYS A 593 38.85 4.11 27.96
N TRP A 594 39.60 3.38 28.80
CA TRP A 594 39.70 3.67 30.23
C TRP A 594 40.35 5.03 30.56
N ASN A 595 41.24 5.50 29.68
CA ASN A 595 41.96 6.77 29.80
C ASN A 595 41.41 7.79 28.78
N ALA A 596 41.15 9.02 29.24
CA ALA A 596 40.48 10.06 28.47
C ALA A 596 41.09 11.45 28.72
N SER A 597 40.94 12.37 27.77
CA SER A 597 41.26 13.80 27.98
C SER A 597 40.11 14.53 28.66
N TYR A 598 40.29 14.97 29.90
CA TYR A 598 39.33 15.88 30.55
C TYR A 598 39.64 17.33 30.19
N ALA A 599 38.94 17.86 29.20
CA ALA A 599 39.10 19.23 28.72
C ALA A 599 37.73 19.85 28.38
N PRO A 600 37.00 20.38 29.38
CA PRO A 600 35.67 20.94 29.17
C PRO A 600 35.69 22.23 28.35
N THR A 601 34.66 22.44 27.54
CA THR A 601 34.50 23.64 26.70
C THR A 601 33.03 24.06 26.58
N THR A 602 32.79 25.33 26.23
CA THR A 602 31.47 25.92 25.95
C THR A 602 31.25 26.15 24.44
N LYS A 603 32.12 25.59 23.61
CA LYS A 603 32.11 25.75 22.15
C LYS A 603 32.16 24.39 21.47
N VAL A 604 31.41 24.25 20.38
CA VAL A 604 31.43 23.09 19.48
C VAL A 604 31.45 23.59 18.04
N SER A 605 32.22 22.93 17.17
CA SER A 605 32.25 23.25 15.75
C SER A 605 31.50 22.18 14.96
N VAL A 606 30.67 22.63 14.02
CA VAL A 606 30.04 21.75 13.03
C VAL A 606 31.10 21.35 12.01
N VAL A 607 31.25 20.05 11.76
CA VAL A 607 32.33 19.50 10.91
C VAL A 607 31.87 18.57 9.79
N ASN A 608 30.60 18.16 9.79
CA ASN A 608 29.95 17.50 8.66
C ASN A 608 28.63 18.21 8.33
N GLN A 609 28.21 18.19 7.06
CA GLN A 609 26.91 18.71 6.65
C GLN A 609 25.98 17.56 6.27
N GLY A 610 24.67 17.74 6.53
CA GLY A 610 23.67 16.70 6.31
C GLY A 610 22.38 17.00 7.05
N PHE A 611 21.48 16.00 7.13
CA PHE A 611 20.18 16.14 7.80
C PHE A 611 20.30 16.74 9.20
N LEU A 612 21.19 16.16 10.01
CA LEU A 612 21.37 16.52 11.42
C LEU A 612 21.89 17.96 11.61
N THR A 613 22.48 18.58 10.59
CA THR A 613 22.94 19.98 10.64
C THR A 613 22.11 20.93 9.80
N SER A 614 21.12 20.42 9.05
CA SER A 614 20.33 21.24 8.11
C SER A 614 18.85 21.32 8.48
N TYR A 615 18.30 20.32 9.18
CA TYR A 615 16.86 20.23 9.45
C TYR A 615 16.52 19.85 10.91
N PRO A 616 15.54 20.51 11.56
CA PRO A 616 14.75 21.67 11.11
C PRO A 616 15.47 23.02 11.28
N TRP A 617 16.72 23.01 11.74
CA TRP A 617 17.58 24.18 11.89
C TRP A 617 18.86 24.03 11.07
N LYS A 618 19.23 25.06 10.30
CA LYS A 618 20.54 25.13 9.63
C LYS A 618 21.60 25.54 10.67
N LEU A 619 22.59 24.67 10.89
CA LEU A 619 23.62 24.75 11.92
C LEU A 619 25.00 24.75 11.27
N THR A 620 25.74 25.85 11.41
CA THR A 620 27.03 26.06 10.74
C THR A 620 28.04 26.76 11.66
N GLY A 621 29.33 26.54 11.43
CA GLY A 621 30.40 27.23 12.15
C GLY A 621 30.59 26.73 13.59
N THR A 622 30.93 27.66 14.50
CA THR A 622 31.16 27.34 15.92
C THR A 622 30.00 27.82 16.79
N LEU A 623 29.28 26.85 17.34
CA LEU A 623 28.11 27.03 18.21
C LEU A 623 28.51 27.17 19.68
N THR A 624 27.60 27.71 20.50
CA THR A 624 27.78 27.90 21.94
C THR A 624 26.92 26.92 22.72
N VAL A 625 27.54 26.13 23.59
CA VAL A 625 26.90 25.12 24.44
C VAL A 625 27.23 25.36 25.91
N PRO A 626 26.49 24.79 26.88
CA PRO A 626 26.95 24.72 28.26
C PRO A 626 28.30 24.00 28.34
N SER A 627 29.06 24.26 29.41
CA SER A 627 30.35 23.60 29.62
C SER A 627 30.18 22.09 29.63
N THR A 628 30.83 21.37 28.71
CA THR A 628 30.75 19.91 28.61
C THR A 628 32.03 19.32 27.99
N HIS A 629 32.13 17.98 27.98
CA HIS A 629 33.30 17.21 27.58
C HIS A 629 32.90 15.83 27.03
N SER A 630 33.83 15.16 26.37
CA SER A 630 33.85 13.71 26.18
C SER A 630 34.78 13.07 27.21
N LEU A 631 34.51 11.81 27.57
CA LEU A 631 35.22 11.07 28.61
C LEU A 631 35.48 9.62 28.14
N GLY A 632 36.36 9.48 27.16
CA GLY A 632 36.86 8.18 26.70
C GLY A 632 36.07 7.55 25.56
N GLN A 633 35.17 8.30 24.92
CA GLN A 633 34.53 7.97 23.65
C GLN A 633 35.43 8.42 22.48
N TYR A 634 36.01 7.46 21.75
CA TYR A 634 36.87 7.72 20.58
C TYR A 634 36.13 7.40 19.28
N THR A 635 36.17 8.33 18.32
CA THR A 635 35.42 8.25 17.04
C THR A 635 36.32 8.61 15.84
N GLY A 636 35.86 8.31 14.62
CA GLY A 636 36.67 8.45 13.40
C GLY A 636 37.78 7.39 13.28
N GLY A 637 38.75 7.62 12.39
CA GLY A 637 39.75 6.60 12.07
C GLY A 637 39.11 5.40 11.35
N SER A 638 39.34 4.19 11.85
CA SER A 638 38.68 2.96 11.36
C SER A 638 37.27 2.73 11.92
N MET A 639 36.77 3.63 12.78
CA MET A 639 35.45 3.51 13.39
C MET A 639 34.33 3.95 12.45
N LYS A 640 33.14 3.32 12.57
CA LYS A 640 31.99 3.56 11.67
C LYS A 640 31.16 4.83 11.98
N ALA A 641 31.40 5.49 13.12
CA ALA A 641 30.61 6.66 13.52
C ALA A 641 30.86 7.88 12.61
N ILE A 642 29.79 8.47 12.10
CA ILE A 642 29.80 9.79 11.43
C ILE A 642 29.85 10.86 12.51
N VAL A 643 30.91 11.67 12.55
CA VAL A 643 31.06 12.76 13.50
C VAL A 643 30.50 14.05 12.91
N TRP A 644 29.42 14.57 13.49
CA TRP A 644 28.75 15.79 13.04
C TRP A 644 29.35 17.04 13.65
N MET A 645 29.70 16.98 14.94
CA MET A 645 30.17 18.14 15.71
C MET A 645 31.29 17.75 16.68
N LYS A 646 32.27 18.64 16.81
CA LYS A 646 33.50 18.42 17.58
C LYS A 646 33.79 19.54 18.56
N PHE A 647 34.52 19.22 19.62
CA PHE A 647 35.09 20.20 20.54
C PHE A 647 36.34 20.85 19.90
N PRO A 648 36.41 22.19 19.77
CA PRO A 648 37.57 22.90 19.24
C PRO A 648 38.66 23.02 20.33
N ARG A 649 39.28 21.88 20.67
CA ARG A 649 40.27 21.73 21.74
C ARG A 649 41.33 20.69 21.38
N GLY A 650 42.37 20.56 22.21
CA GLY A 650 43.30 19.44 22.14
C GLY A 650 42.62 18.11 22.48
N TYR A 651 42.96 17.06 21.74
CA TYR A 651 42.40 15.70 21.83
C TYR A 651 43.50 14.64 21.90
N ILE A 652 43.13 13.42 22.25
CA ILE A 652 44.00 12.22 22.21
C ILE A 652 43.61 11.38 21.00
N THR A 653 44.62 10.81 20.32
CA THR A 653 44.44 9.84 19.24
C THR A 653 44.81 8.44 19.74
N ASP A 654 43.93 7.46 19.49
CA ASP A 654 44.25 6.05 19.64
C ASP A 654 45.15 5.58 18.50
N ALA A 655 46.30 4.99 18.83
CA ALA A 655 47.34 4.67 17.85
C ALA A 655 47.01 3.48 16.93
N GLU A 656 46.02 2.66 17.26
CA GLU A 656 45.65 1.45 16.51
C GLU A 656 44.50 1.72 15.53
N SER A 657 43.44 2.36 16.01
CA SER A 657 42.27 2.73 15.20
C SER A 657 42.40 4.08 14.47
N GLY A 658 43.29 4.97 14.95
CA GLY A 658 43.32 6.38 14.53
C GLY A 658 42.16 7.22 15.05
N ALA A 659 41.27 6.65 15.87
CA ALA A 659 40.12 7.34 16.45
C ALA A 659 40.55 8.40 17.49
N ILE A 660 39.70 9.40 17.72
CA ILE A 660 40.00 10.57 18.56
C ILE A 660 38.86 10.92 19.51
N ASP A 661 39.22 11.48 20.68
CA ASP A 661 38.28 11.81 21.77
C ASP A 661 37.68 13.24 21.67
N ASP A 662 37.47 13.76 20.46
CA ASP A 662 37.03 15.14 20.21
C ASP A 662 35.53 15.34 19.89
N ALA A 663 34.76 14.27 19.71
CA ALA A 663 33.36 14.36 19.29
C ALA A 663 32.41 14.86 20.39
N TYR A 664 31.57 15.84 20.03
CA TYR A 664 30.42 16.30 20.81
C TYR A 664 29.14 15.56 20.40
N LEU A 665 28.97 15.31 19.10
CA LEU A 665 27.83 14.61 18.50
C LEU A 665 28.27 13.74 17.33
N PHE A 666 27.90 12.46 17.38
CA PHE A 666 28.14 11.48 16.32
C PHE A 666 26.97 10.50 16.20
N SER A 667 26.82 9.86 15.04
CA SER A 667 25.80 8.84 14.79
C SER A 667 26.31 7.65 13.98
N ASN A 668 25.59 6.54 14.05
CA ASN A 668 25.70 5.40 13.16
C ASN A 668 24.32 4.78 12.99
N ASN A 669 23.78 4.79 11.76
CA ASN A 669 22.40 4.38 11.47
C ASN A 669 21.36 5.04 12.40
N SER A 670 20.52 4.25 13.07
CA SER A 670 19.47 4.70 14.00
C SER A 670 19.97 5.06 15.40
N LEU A 671 21.29 5.14 15.61
CA LEU A 671 21.88 5.49 16.90
C LEU A 671 22.66 6.80 16.82
N ALA A 672 22.51 7.65 17.82
CA ALA A 672 23.36 8.83 17.99
C ALA A 672 23.79 8.97 19.46
N MET A 673 24.95 9.62 19.67
CA MET A 673 25.41 10.01 21.00
C MET A 673 25.76 11.50 21.03
N ILE A 674 25.29 12.20 22.06
CA ILE A 674 25.52 13.63 22.29
C ILE A 674 26.05 13.90 23.70
N GLN A 675 26.99 14.83 23.84
CA GLN A 675 27.54 15.22 25.14
C GLN A 675 26.70 16.29 25.88
N THR A 676 25.38 16.29 25.71
CA THR A 676 24.44 17.20 26.40
C THR A 676 23.97 16.59 27.71
N GLY A 677 24.23 17.28 28.83
CA GLY A 677 23.79 16.86 30.18
C GLY A 677 24.56 17.51 31.33
N HIS A 678 25.82 17.90 31.11
CA HIS A 678 26.75 18.50 32.11
C HIS A 678 26.40 19.94 32.55
N SER A 679 25.12 20.28 32.64
CA SER A 679 24.65 21.68 32.68
C SER A 679 23.75 22.03 33.87
N ASN A 680 23.33 21.03 34.65
CA ASN A 680 22.25 21.12 35.65
C ASN A 680 20.95 21.67 35.02
N GLY A 681 20.53 21.09 33.88
CA GLY A 681 19.25 21.40 33.23
C GLY A 681 19.23 22.64 32.33
N ARG A 682 20.37 23.31 32.18
CA ARG A 682 20.53 24.42 31.24
C ARG A 682 20.86 23.89 29.85
N ALA A 683 20.30 24.49 28.82
CA ALA A 683 20.73 24.30 27.44
C ALA A 683 20.73 25.67 26.76
N THR A 684 21.71 25.92 25.89
CA THR A 684 21.78 27.15 25.08
C THR A 684 20.73 27.12 23.97
N ASP A 685 20.61 28.19 23.18
CA ASP A 685 19.74 28.12 22.01
C ASP A 685 20.24 27.07 21.01
N ASP A 686 21.54 27.12 20.69
CA ASP A 686 22.20 26.18 19.77
C ASP A 686 22.05 24.72 20.24
N GLU A 687 22.33 24.39 21.50
CA GLU A 687 22.24 23.01 21.99
C GLU A 687 20.83 22.41 21.85
N ARG A 688 19.79 23.24 22.03
CA ARG A 688 18.40 22.79 21.88
C ARG A 688 18.07 22.55 20.41
N LYS A 689 18.62 23.35 19.49
CA LYS A 689 18.49 23.13 18.04
C LYS A 689 19.23 21.87 17.60
N ILE A 690 20.43 21.62 18.13
CA ILE A 690 21.20 20.39 17.88
C ILE A 690 20.39 19.15 18.33
N LEU A 691 19.83 19.17 19.55
CA LEU A 691 18.97 18.10 20.05
C LEU A 691 17.72 17.89 19.18
N ALA A 692 17.06 18.96 18.75
CA ALA A 692 15.89 18.88 17.87
C ALA A 692 16.23 18.20 16.54
N ASN A 693 17.26 18.68 15.83
CA ASN A 693 17.73 18.08 14.59
C ASN A 693 18.09 16.58 14.77
N THR A 694 18.76 16.26 15.87
CA THR A 694 19.17 14.87 16.18
C THR A 694 17.96 13.95 16.36
N MET A 695 16.90 14.39 17.06
CA MET A 695 15.70 13.58 17.24
C MET A 695 14.91 13.40 15.93
N PHE A 696 14.90 14.39 15.02
CA PHE A 696 14.33 14.19 13.67
C PHE A 696 15.17 13.21 12.83
N TYR A 697 16.50 13.29 12.89
CA TYR A 697 17.39 12.32 12.22
C TYR A 697 17.15 10.88 12.68
N LEU A 698 16.77 10.70 13.96
CA LEU A 698 16.50 9.40 14.57
C LEU A 698 15.10 8.84 14.28
N LYS A 699 14.17 9.63 13.72
CA LYS A 699 12.89 9.13 13.16
C LYS A 699 13.18 8.36 11.87
N GLN A 700 13.56 7.09 11.97
CA GLN A 700 14.03 6.27 10.84
C GLN A 700 13.11 5.12 10.42
N LEU A 701 12.02 4.88 11.15
CA LEU A 701 10.99 3.87 10.82
C LEU A 701 9.62 4.54 10.63
N THR A 702 8.90 4.14 9.58
CA THR A 702 7.54 4.60 9.28
C THR A 702 6.68 3.44 8.77
N HIS A 703 5.38 3.47 9.02
CA HIS A 703 4.40 2.59 8.36
C HIS A 703 3.62 3.32 7.25
N GLN A 704 4.05 4.53 6.88
CA GLN A 704 3.60 5.20 5.67
C GLN A 704 4.39 4.71 4.46
N THR A 705 3.80 4.85 3.27
CA THR A 705 4.41 4.50 1.97
C THR A 705 5.07 5.68 1.25
N THR A 706 5.27 6.80 1.95
CA THR A 706 5.84 8.04 1.39
C THR A 706 6.71 8.75 2.42
N ALA A 707 7.78 9.43 1.97
CA ALA A 707 8.54 10.36 2.80
C ALA A 707 9.28 11.42 1.94
N VAL A 708 9.83 12.43 2.60
CA VAL A 708 10.62 13.50 1.98
C VAL A 708 12.01 13.54 2.59
N ASP A 709 13.07 13.51 1.76
CA ASP A 709 14.43 13.70 2.25
C ASP A 709 14.75 15.19 2.37
N HIS A 710 14.51 15.75 3.55
CA HIS A 710 14.86 17.14 3.92
C HIS A 710 16.38 17.42 3.97
N SER A 711 17.22 16.46 3.55
CA SER A 711 18.67 16.60 3.43
C SER A 711 19.19 16.30 2.01
N PHE A 712 18.32 16.46 1.01
CA PHE A 712 18.66 16.46 -0.41
C PHE A 712 19.03 17.89 -0.84
N TYR A 713 20.33 18.16 -0.93
CA TYR A 713 20.89 19.45 -1.32
C TYR A 713 22.13 19.21 -2.18
N ASP A 714 22.64 20.26 -2.82
CA ASP A 714 23.78 20.14 -3.72
C ASP A 714 25.11 20.35 -2.97
N GLU A 715 26.05 19.43 -3.11
CA GLU A 715 27.42 19.48 -2.58
C GLU A 715 28.48 19.60 -3.69
N THR A 716 28.06 19.55 -4.96
CA THR A 716 28.97 19.45 -6.10
C THR A 716 29.34 20.84 -6.59
N LEU A 717 30.62 21.06 -6.87
CA LEU A 717 31.12 22.39 -7.23
C LEU A 717 30.68 22.79 -8.66
N PRO A 718 30.21 24.02 -8.89
CA PRO A 718 29.97 24.52 -10.24
C PRO A 718 31.28 24.62 -11.04
N SER A 719 31.16 24.72 -12.37
CA SER A 719 32.32 24.87 -13.26
C SER A 719 33.13 26.14 -12.96
N GLU A 720 34.42 26.08 -13.30
CA GLU A 720 35.24 27.29 -13.47
C GLU A 720 34.51 28.31 -14.40
N PRO A 721 34.50 29.62 -14.07
CA PRO A 721 33.84 30.63 -14.89
C PRO A 721 34.50 30.83 -16.26
N VAL A 722 33.72 30.72 -17.33
CA VAL A 722 34.13 31.15 -18.67
C VAL A 722 33.85 32.65 -18.80
N MET A 723 34.90 33.43 -19.09
CA MET A 723 34.85 34.89 -19.22
C MET A 723 35.20 35.33 -20.64
N GLU A 724 34.33 36.14 -21.25
CA GLU A 724 34.50 36.65 -22.61
C GLU A 724 34.35 38.19 -22.62
N ILE A 725 35.31 38.89 -23.23
CA ILE A 725 35.25 40.35 -23.40
C ILE A 725 34.33 40.66 -24.58
N SER A 726 33.30 41.48 -24.33
CA SER A 726 32.38 42.00 -25.34
C SER A 726 32.89 43.29 -26.00
N GLU A 727 32.31 43.64 -27.15
CA GLU A 727 32.64 44.88 -27.88
C GLU A 727 32.27 46.13 -27.06
N ASP A 728 31.19 46.05 -26.27
CA ASP A 728 30.63 47.09 -25.39
C ASP A 728 31.44 47.33 -24.09
N ASN A 729 32.72 46.93 -24.05
CA ASN A 729 33.62 47.04 -22.90
C ASN A 729 33.08 46.40 -21.59
N CYS A 730 32.31 45.32 -21.70
CA CYS A 730 31.87 44.50 -20.57
C CYS A 730 32.41 43.06 -20.67
N ILE A 731 32.56 42.35 -19.55
CA ILE A 731 32.84 40.91 -19.55
C ILE A 731 31.54 40.14 -19.37
N ARG A 732 31.27 39.19 -20.27
CA ARG A 732 30.24 38.16 -20.08
C ARG A 732 30.87 37.02 -19.30
N ILE A 733 30.31 36.71 -18.14
CA ILE A 733 30.74 35.60 -17.28
C ILE A 733 29.67 34.51 -17.36
N SER A 734 30.07 33.26 -17.54
CA SER A 734 29.15 32.12 -17.52
C SER A 734 29.76 30.91 -16.80
N ALA A 735 28.92 30.12 -16.16
CA ALA A 735 29.32 28.84 -15.58
C ALA A 735 28.21 27.81 -15.75
N LYS A 736 28.60 26.53 -15.72
CA LYS A 736 27.68 25.41 -15.69
C LYS A 736 27.62 24.84 -14.28
N ASP A 737 26.41 24.68 -13.78
CA ASP A 737 26.15 23.95 -12.55
C ASP A 737 26.21 22.43 -12.76
N TYR A 738 26.62 21.70 -11.73
CA TYR A 738 26.71 20.24 -11.72
C TYR A 738 26.07 19.74 -10.42
N GLY A 739 24.89 19.14 -10.52
CA GLY A 739 24.17 18.66 -9.35
C GLY A 739 24.76 17.39 -8.76
N THR A 740 24.47 17.16 -7.48
CA THR A 740 24.95 15.99 -6.72
C THR A 740 24.07 14.77 -6.96
N ASP A 741 24.68 13.68 -7.47
CA ASP A 741 23.98 12.42 -7.74
C ASP A 741 23.82 11.56 -6.48
N TYR A 742 22.57 11.39 -6.05
CA TYR A 742 22.17 10.47 -4.98
C TYR A 742 21.49 9.22 -5.53
N GLU A 743 21.69 8.09 -4.84
CA GLU A 743 20.94 6.85 -5.03
C GLU A 743 20.14 6.53 -3.77
N TYR A 744 18.89 6.11 -3.95
CA TYR A 744 17.94 5.79 -2.88
C TYR A 744 17.42 4.37 -2.99
N ARG A 745 17.14 3.76 -1.84
CA ARG A 745 16.38 2.50 -1.71
C ARG A 745 15.58 2.50 -0.41
N VAL A 746 14.51 1.72 -0.37
CA VAL A 746 13.74 1.43 0.84
C VAL A 746 14.03 0.00 1.30
N GLU A 747 14.16 -0.16 2.61
CA GLU A 747 14.16 -1.46 3.30
C GLU A 747 12.81 -1.60 4.01
N ALA A 748 12.08 -2.67 3.72
CA ALA A 748 10.94 -3.10 4.52
C ALA A 748 11.45 -4.04 5.61
N VAL A 749 11.02 -3.80 6.85
CA VAL A 749 11.38 -4.51 8.07
C VAL A 749 10.13 -5.17 8.62
N GLY A 750 10.08 -6.51 8.51
CA GLY A 750 9.04 -7.33 9.14
C GLY A 750 9.39 -7.69 10.58
N ALA A 751 8.53 -8.48 11.23
CA ALA A 751 8.70 -8.87 12.62
C ALA A 751 9.90 -9.82 12.86
N LYS A 752 10.42 -10.46 11.81
CA LYS A 752 11.62 -11.31 11.83
C LYS A 752 12.74 -10.67 11.00
N GLU A 753 14.00 -10.94 11.36
CA GLU A 753 15.16 -10.41 10.62
C GLU A 753 15.25 -10.96 9.19
N ASP A 754 14.75 -12.17 8.94
CA ASP A 754 14.71 -12.81 7.63
C ASP A 754 13.57 -12.27 6.72
N ASP A 755 12.59 -11.52 7.26
CA ASP A 755 11.49 -10.94 6.47
C ASP A 755 11.91 -9.68 5.68
N ARG A 756 13.18 -9.23 5.78
CA ARG A 756 13.59 -7.95 5.21
C ARG A 756 13.61 -7.95 3.69
N GLN A 757 12.83 -7.05 3.09
CA GLN A 757 12.84 -6.80 1.65
C GLN A 757 13.54 -5.47 1.32
N ILE A 758 14.17 -5.39 0.14
CA ILE A 758 14.88 -4.20 -0.34
C ILE A 758 14.33 -3.84 -1.72
N SER A 759 13.97 -2.57 -1.90
CA SER A 759 13.41 -2.07 -3.16
C SER A 759 14.42 -2.06 -4.31
N ASN A 760 13.94 -1.79 -5.52
CA ASN A 760 14.80 -1.24 -6.57
C ASN A 760 15.50 0.05 -6.10
N THR A 761 16.67 0.32 -6.67
CA THR A 761 17.35 1.61 -6.50
C THR A 761 16.75 2.64 -7.46
N VAL A 762 16.56 3.87 -6.99
CA VAL A 762 16.26 5.05 -7.83
C VAL A 762 17.38 6.09 -7.69
N SER A 763 17.64 6.86 -8.75
CA SER A 763 18.67 7.90 -8.77
C SER A 763 18.04 9.29 -8.83
N ALA A 764 18.56 10.22 -8.04
CA ALA A 764 18.09 11.60 -7.99
C ALA A 764 19.27 12.58 -7.98
N ASN A 765 19.27 13.54 -8.91
CA ASN A 765 20.30 14.57 -9.03
C ASN A 765 19.82 15.87 -8.36
N ALA A 766 20.50 16.29 -7.29
CA ALA A 766 20.24 17.56 -6.61
C ALA A 766 20.96 18.69 -7.36
N LEU A 767 20.27 19.36 -8.29
CA LEU A 767 20.81 20.45 -9.12
C LEU A 767 20.31 21.82 -8.62
N SER A 768 21.19 22.62 -8.04
CA SER A 768 20.81 23.89 -7.38
C SER A 768 20.72 25.10 -8.33
N GLY A 769 21.49 25.10 -9.41
CA GLY A 769 21.65 26.20 -10.35
C GLY A 769 22.64 27.26 -9.87
N ILE A 770 23.22 28.02 -10.81
CA ILE A 770 24.15 29.12 -10.49
C ILE A 770 23.39 30.30 -9.86
N GLN A 771 23.81 30.74 -8.68
CA GLN A 771 23.35 31.96 -8.01
C GLN A 771 23.96 33.21 -8.64
N GLY A 772 25.27 33.15 -8.91
CA GLY A 772 26.02 34.31 -9.37
C GLY A 772 27.53 34.09 -9.38
N PHE A 773 28.26 35.19 -9.41
CA PHE A 773 29.73 35.20 -9.45
C PHE A 773 30.29 36.13 -8.37
N ILE A 774 31.34 35.68 -7.69
CA ILE A 774 32.12 36.49 -6.77
C ILE A 774 33.34 37.00 -7.56
N THR A 775 33.38 38.31 -7.81
CA THR A 775 34.35 38.93 -8.73
C THR A 775 35.29 39.90 -8.02
N GLY A 776 36.53 40.02 -8.51
CA GLY A 776 37.53 40.98 -8.04
C GLY A 776 38.42 41.50 -9.18
N ILE A 777 39.09 42.62 -8.92
CA ILE A 777 40.03 43.26 -9.85
C ILE A 777 41.38 43.39 -9.15
N SER A 778 42.47 43.05 -9.83
CA SER A 778 43.82 43.19 -9.30
C SER A 778 44.89 43.50 -10.37
N ASP A 779 46.10 43.70 -9.88
CA ASP A 779 47.28 44.12 -10.65
C ASP A 779 48.20 42.91 -10.95
N SER A 780 47.81 41.72 -10.50
CA SER A 780 48.57 40.48 -10.62
C SER A 780 47.72 39.33 -11.19
N GLU A 781 48.40 38.38 -11.82
CA GLU A 781 47.85 37.08 -12.21
C GLU A 781 47.70 36.12 -11.01
N ASP A 782 48.22 36.49 -9.83
CA ASP A 782 48.09 35.72 -8.59
C ASP A 782 46.62 35.59 -8.14
N SER A 783 46.28 34.43 -7.60
CA SER A 783 44.93 34.10 -7.12
C SER A 783 44.46 35.01 -5.97
N MET A 784 43.17 35.31 -5.92
CA MET A 784 42.53 36.18 -4.92
C MET A 784 41.60 35.43 -3.94
N PRO A 785 42.13 34.55 -3.06
CA PRO A 785 41.31 33.81 -2.09
C PRO A 785 40.60 34.73 -1.07
N GLU A 786 41.04 35.98 -0.93
CA GLU A 786 40.38 36.99 -0.09
C GLU A 786 38.95 37.33 -0.55
N LEU A 787 38.59 37.08 -1.81
CA LEU A 787 37.23 37.25 -2.33
C LEU A 787 36.23 36.29 -1.64
N LEU A 788 36.73 35.15 -1.13
CA LEU A 788 35.91 34.13 -0.46
C LEU A 788 35.75 34.38 1.05
N LEU A 789 36.29 35.49 1.57
CA LEU A 789 36.16 35.84 2.99
C LEU A 789 34.71 36.20 3.34
N LYS A 790 34.21 35.59 4.41
CA LYS A 790 32.86 35.85 4.94
C LYS A 790 32.87 36.87 6.09
N LYS A 791 31.70 37.43 6.37
CA LYS A 791 31.38 38.24 7.57
C LYS A 791 30.97 37.32 8.73
N GLU A 792 30.77 37.86 9.92
CA GLU A 792 30.33 37.07 11.10
C GLU A 792 28.93 36.45 10.93
N ASP A 793 28.10 37.01 10.04
CA ASP A 793 26.78 36.49 9.66
C ASP A 793 26.81 35.37 8.60
N GLY A 794 27.99 35.03 8.08
CA GLY A 794 28.17 34.00 7.05
C GLY A 794 27.99 34.48 5.60
N THR A 795 27.63 35.74 5.35
CA THR A 795 27.60 36.32 4.00
C THR A 795 29.02 36.62 3.50
N TYR A 796 29.23 36.63 2.18
CA TYR A 796 30.50 37.07 1.60
C TYR A 796 30.75 38.57 1.87
N ARG A 797 32.03 38.96 1.93
CA ARG A 797 32.43 40.37 2.07
C ARG A 797 32.24 41.17 0.79
N GLN A 798 32.42 40.50 -0.34
CA GLN A 798 32.15 41.00 -1.68
C GLN A 798 30.67 40.77 -2.03
N ASP A 799 30.12 41.68 -2.82
CA ASP A 799 28.79 41.52 -3.39
C ASP A 799 28.82 40.45 -4.49
N ILE A 800 27.76 39.64 -4.56
CA ILE A 800 27.60 38.58 -5.57
C ILE A 800 26.99 39.23 -6.81
N LEU A 801 27.65 39.11 -7.96
CA LEU A 801 27.08 39.47 -9.25
C LEU A 801 26.03 38.42 -9.63
N PRO A 802 24.71 38.72 -9.62
CA PRO A 802 23.68 37.71 -9.82
C PRO A 802 23.71 37.15 -11.25
N ALA A 803 23.44 35.85 -11.39
CA ALA A 803 23.36 35.20 -12.70
C ALA A 803 21.91 35.00 -13.16
N GLU A 804 21.63 35.37 -14.41
CA GLU A 804 20.42 34.90 -15.11
C GLU A 804 20.79 33.68 -15.97
N LYS A 805 20.15 32.53 -15.70
CA LYS A 805 20.38 31.26 -16.43
C LYS A 805 21.87 30.83 -16.48
N GLY A 806 22.63 31.10 -15.42
CA GLY A 806 24.07 30.79 -15.35
C GLY A 806 24.99 31.77 -16.07
N GLN A 807 24.49 32.96 -16.43
CA GLN A 807 25.25 34.02 -17.10
C GLN A 807 25.10 35.36 -16.36
N ALA A 808 26.15 36.16 -16.34
CA ALA A 808 26.13 37.52 -15.81
C ALA A 808 26.99 38.46 -16.66
N ILE A 809 26.77 39.77 -16.51
CA ILE A 809 27.56 40.82 -17.16
C ILE A 809 28.31 41.59 -16.08
N PHE A 810 29.62 41.63 -16.18
CA PHE A 810 30.50 42.43 -15.34
C PHE A 810 30.96 43.67 -16.12
N GLU A 811 30.55 44.85 -15.67
CA GLU A 811 30.98 46.13 -16.25
C GLU A 811 32.46 46.38 -15.93
N LEU A 812 33.28 46.67 -16.93
CA LEU A 812 34.69 47.02 -16.69
C LEU A 812 34.78 48.46 -16.17
N PRO A 813 35.66 48.73 -15.19
CA PRO A 813 35.99 50.12 -14.83
C PRO A 813 36.64 50.82 -16.04
N GLU A 814 36.57 52.16 -16.08
CA GLU A 814 37.42 52.92 -17.00
C GLU A 814 38.89 52.65 -16.68
N LEU A 815 39.64 52.19 -17.69
CA LEU A 815 41.08 51.91 -17.63
C LEU A 815 41.80 52.92 -18.53
N GLU A 816 42.93 53.44 -18.07
CA GLU A 816 43.78 54.32 -18.87
C GLU A 816 44.36 53.55 -20.08
N PRO A 817 44.67 54.22 -21.21
CA PRO A 817 45.26 53.55 -22.37
C PRO A 817 46.54 52.79 -22.00
N SER A 818 46.62 51.52 -22.42
CA SER A 818 47.69 50.56 -22.05
C SER A 818 47.76 50.13 -20.57
N GLU A 819 46.84 50.56 -19.71
CA GLU A 819 46.70 50.02 -18.36
C GLU A 819 46.28 48.55 -18.41
N VAL A 820 46.88 47.70 -17.57
CA VAL A 820 46.59 46.26 -17.51
C VAL A 820 46.04 45.91 -16.15
N ARG A 821 44.88 45.26 -16.11
CA ARG A 821 44.27 44.69 -14.90
C ARG A 821 43.87 43.24 -15.17
N TYR A 822 43.73 42.48 -14.09
CA TYR A 822 43.27 41.10 -14.11
C TYR A 822 41.93 41.04 -13.38
N ILE A 823 40.94 40.43 -14.03
CA ILE A 823 39.60 40.24 -13.48
C ILE A 823 39.53 38.78 -13.03
N HIS A 824 39.29 38.58 -11.74
CA HIS A 824 39.20 37.27 -11.09
C HIS A 824 37.74 36.97 -10.77
N ALA A 825 37.29 35.74 -11.01
CA ALA A 825 35.91 35.33 -10.80
C ALA A 825 35.83 33.90 -10.23
N TYR A 826 34.88 33.70 -9.32
CA TYR A 826 34.43 32.40 -8.84
C TYR A 826 32.93 32.27 -9.13
N ALA A 827 32.47 31.12 -9.63
CA ALA A 827 31.04 30.81 -9.71
C ALA A 827 30.54 30.35 -8.33
N LEU A 828 29.33 30.77 -7.99
CA LEU A 828 28.61 30.42 -6.78
C LEU A 828 27.25 29.83 -7.18
N ASP A 829 26.96 28.62 -6.71
CA ASP A 829 25.64 28.00 -6.89
C ASP A 829 24.65 28.38 -5.78
N ASN A 830 23.38 27.99 -5.93
CA ASN A 830 22.34 28.33 -4.95
C ASN A 830 22.43 27.49 -3.65
N ALA A 831 23.16 26.38 -3.64
CA ALA A 831 23.47 25.63 -2.42
C ALA A 831 24.59 26.29 -1.59
N GLY A 832 25.41 27.12 -2.24
CA GLY A 832 26.54 27.85 -1.67
C GLY A 832 27.91 27.24 -1.96
N ASN A 833 28.00 26.29 -2.91
CA ASN A 833 29.27 25.74 -3.37
C ASN A 833 29.95 26.74 -4.31
N VAL A 834 31.29 26.79 -4.24
CA VAL A 834 32.11 27.75 -4.97
C VAL A 834 33.05 27.00 -5.90
N SER A 835 33.10 27.40 -7.17
CA SER A 835 34.04 26.86 -8.15
C SER A 835 35.50 27.13 -7.75
N LYS A 836 36.44 26.64 -8.57
CA LYS A 836 37.77 27.25 -8.62
C LYS A 836 37.70 28.62 -9.29
N GLU A 837 38.74 29.42 -9.04
CA GLU A 837 38.93 30.72 -9.67
C GLU A 837 39.12 30.60 -11.19
N SER A 838 38.71 31.63 -11.91
CA SER A 838 39.14 31.89 -13.28
C SER A 838 39.55 33.36 -13.39
N MET A 839 40.52 33.63 -14.27
CA MET A 839 41.10 34.95 -14.43
C MET A 839 41.17 35.33 -15.91
N ILE A 840 40.89 36.60 -16.23
CA ILE A 840 41.10 37.16 -17.57
C ILE A 840 41.88 38.49 -17.49
N ARG A 841 42.87 38.63 -18.39
CA ARG A 841 43.68 39.84 -18.53
C ARG A 841 42.98 40.85 -19.44
N VAL A 842 42.76 42.05 -18.93
CA VAL A 842 42.15 43.17 -19.66
C VAL A 842 43.20 44.26 -19.91
N THR A 843 43.06 45.03 -20.98
CA THR A 843 43.95 46.16 -21.27
C THR A 843 43.13 47.36 -21.75
N GLY A 844 43.36 48.54 -21.17
CA GLY A 844 42.68 49.78 -21.55
C GLY A 844 42.95 50.13 -23.01
N LYS A 845 41.87 50.32 -23.78
CA LYS A 845 41.91 50.72 -25.19
C LYS A 845 42.04 52.25 -25.30
N GLU A 846 42.62 52.74 -26.39
CA GLU A 846 42.49 54.15 -26.77
C GLU A 846 41.02 54.43 -27.11
N LYS A 847 40.47 55.57 -26.63
CA LYS A 847 39.14 56.04 -27.05
C LYS A 847 39.24 56.57 -28.48
N GLU A 848 38.60 55.91 -29.45
CA GLU A 848 38.34 56.54 -30.75
C GLU A 848 37.31 57.68 -30.55
N PRO A 849 37.53 58.86 -31.16
CA PRO A 849 36.56 59.96 -31.11
C PRO A 849 35.34 59.62 -31.99
N ALA A 850 34.14 59.79 -31.43
CA ALA A 850 32.89 59.46 -32.10
C ALA A 850 32.52 60.53 -33.15
N GLN A 851 32.81 60.26 -34.43
CA GLN A 851 32.43 61.12 -35.56
C GLN A 851 30.92 61.01 -35.92
N GLY A 852 30.04 61.06 -34.93
CA GLY A 852 28.59 60.82 -35.09
C GLY A 852 27.91 61.75 -36.10
N TYR A 853 28.43 62.97 -36.27
CA TYR A 853 27.92 63.97 -37.21
C TYR A 853 28.14 63.63 -38.70
N PHE A 854 28.91 62.58 -39.04
CA PHE A 854 28.95 62.04 -40.40
C PHE A 854 27.92 60.92 -40.67
N HIS A 855 27.37 60.29 -39.62
CA HIS A 855 26.46 59.14 -39.74
C HIS A 855 24.98 59.55 -39.68
N ILE A 856 24.64 60.68 -40.30
CA ILE A 856 23.29 61.26 -40.29
C ILE A 856 22.48 60.66 -41.45
N GLY A 857 21.45 59.85 -41.14
CA GLY A 857 20.68 59.09 -42.14
C GLY A 857 19.87 59.90 -43.18
N SER A 858 19.90 61.24 -43.10
CA SER A 858 19.28 62.17 -44.07
C SER A 858 20.32 62.79 -45.00
N ALA A 859 19.95 62.99 -46.26
CA ALA A 859 20.79 63.68 -47.24
C ALA A 859 20.69 65.22 -47.12
N LEU A 860 19.48 65.76 -46.88
CA LEU A 860 19.22 67.21 -46.82
C LEU A 860 18.32 67.58 -45.64
N ILE A 861 18.74 68.52 -44.80
CA ILE A 861 17.99 69.01 -43.63
C ILE A 861 17.94 70.55 -43.62
N ALA A 862 16.73 71.14 -43.69
CA ALA A 862 16.52 72.56 -43.37
C ALA A 862 15.87 72.72 -41.97
N LEU A 863 16.64 73.29 -41.03
CA LEU A 863 16.33 73.40 -39.60
C LEU A 863 15.27 74.45 -39.23
N ASP A 864 15.05 75.46 -40.09
CA ASP A 864 14.08 76.54 -39.83
C ASP A 864 13.26 76.91 -41.08
N GLY A 865 13.82 76.72 -42.28
CA GLY A 865 13.22 77.12 -43.55
C GLY A 865 12.86 75.97 -44.49
N SER A 866 12.78 76.30 -45.78
CA SER A 866 12.44 75.35 -46.86
C SER A 866 13.68 74.76 -47.56
N VAL A 867 13.61 73.47 -47.95
CA VAL A 867 14.53 72.88 -48.95
C VAL A 867 13.99 73.15 -50.35
N THR A 868 14.77 73.78 -51.23
CA THR A 868 14.40 74.03 -52.64
C THR A 868 15.41 73.39 -53.58
N LEU A 869 14.95 72.52 -54.49
CA LEU A 869 15.76 71.78 -55.45
C LEU A 869 15.26 72.01 -56.87
N ASN A 870 16.01 72.79 -57.65
CA ASN A 870 15.68 73.15 -59.03
C ASN A 870 16.68 72.48 -59.99
N CYS A 871 16.30 71.42 -60.68
CA CYS A 871 17.21 70.76 -61.64
C CYS A 871 16.53 69.96 -62.76
N ASN A 872 17.25 69.63 -63.83
CA ASN A 872 16.71 68.74 -64.86
C ASN A 872 16.49 67.32 -64.29
N ARG A 873 17.53 66.75 -63.67
CA ARG A 873 17.51 65.40 -63.09
C ARG A 873 18.15 65.37 -61.70
N ALA A 874 17.46 64.76 -60.75
CA ALA A 874 17.99 64.44 -59.42
C ALA A 874 17.88 62.93 -59.13
N GLU A 875 18.96 62.36 -58.62
CA GLU A 875 19.03 61.08 -57.94
C GLU A 875 19.51 61.36 -56.51
N ILE A 876 18.71 60.97 -55.50
CA ILE A 876 19.04 61.18 -54.08
C ILE A 876 18.75 59.88 -53.32
N ASN A 877 19.72 59.43 -52.52
CA ASN A 877 19.59 58.28 -51.62
C ASN A 877 19.68 58.81 -50.18
N GLY A 878 18.65 58.56 -49.37
CA GLY A 878 18.49 59.12 -48.03
C GLY A 878 17.42 60.22 -47.92
N ASP A 879 17.04 60.53 -46.68
CA ASP A 879 15.87 61.36 -46.40
C ASP A 879 16.09 62.86 -46.68
N ILE A 880 15.01 63.56 -47.00
CA ILE A 880 14.97 65.02 -47.16
C ILE A 880 13.96 65.59 -46.17
N TYR A 881 14.43 66.41 -45.24
CA TYR A 881 13.58 67.15 -44.31
C TYR A 881 13.68 68.65 -44.56
N GLY A 882 12.55 69.32 -44.78
CA GLY A 882 12.48 70.78 -44.79
C GLY A 882 11.38 71.28 -43.87
N LYS A 883 11.73 71.99 -42.79
CA LYS A 883 10.76 72.42 -41.76
C LYS A 883 9.53 73.10 -42.35
N GLU A 884 9.70 74.21 -43.07
CA GLU A 884 8.59 74.93 -43.72
C GLU A 884 8.05 74.19 -44.94
N ALA A 885 8.93 73.74 -45.82
CA ALA A 885 8.58 73.04 -47.05
C ALA A 885 9.75 72.28 -47.66
N PHE A 886 9.44 71.27 -48.48
CA PHE A 886 10.34 70.78 -49.53
C PHE A 886 9.72 71.08 -50.89
N CYS A 887 10.46 71.76 -51.76
CA CYS A 887 10.03 72.16 -53.10
C CYS A 887 11.00 71.64 -54.15
N PHE A 888 10.53 70.74 -55.02
CA PHE A 888 11.26 70.27 -56.20
C PHE A 888 10.65 70.85 -57.48
N GLN A 889 11.48 71.38 -58.37
CA GLN A 889 11.08 71.81 -59.71
C GLN A 889 12.08 71.30 -60.77
N GLY A 890 11.64 70.43 -61.66
CA GLY A 890 12.53 69.77 -62.61
C GLY A 890 11.87 68.91 -63.68
N THR A 891 12.65 68.03 -64.33
CA THR A 891 12.09 67.02 -65.25
C THR A 891 11.89 65.69 -64.53
N SER A 892 12.89 65.22 -63.78
CA SER A 892 12.85 63.91 -63.10
C SER A 892 13.50 63.95 -61.70
N LEU A 893 12.82 63.41 -60.69
CA LEU A 893 13.35 63.16 -59.34
C LEU A 893 13.28 61.66 -59.02
N GLN A 894 14.40 61.08 -58.62
CA GLN A 894 14.48 59.79 -57.93
C GLN A 894 14.96 60.04 -56.50
N LEU A 895 14.20 59.57 -55.51
CA LEU A 895 14.48 59.73 -54.08
C LEU A 895 14.26 58.39 -53.37
N ASP A 896 15.35 57.67 -53.08
CA ASP A 896 15.33 56.48 -52.21
C ASP A 896 15.40 56.92 -50.74
N GLY A 897 14.31 57.56 -50.30
CA GLY A 897 14.19 58.18 -48.98
C GLY A 897 12.85 58.88 -48.80
N THR A 898 12.63 59.38 -47.60
CA THR A 898 11.42 60.08 -47.17
C THR A 898 11.53 61.57 -47.51
N ALA A 899 10.56 62.09 -48.26
CA ALA A 899 10.36 63.52 -48.46
C ALA A 899 9.46 64.08 -47.34
N ALA A 900 10.05 64.66 -46.29
CA ALA A 900 9.37 65.12 -45.08
C ALA A 900 9.34 66.65 -44.93
N SER A 901 8.25 67.17 -44.35
CA SER A 901 8.12 68.57 -43.95
C SER A 901 7.04 68.76 -42.89
N THR A 902 7.23 69.68 -41.94
CA THR A 902 6.16 70.09 -41.00
C THR A 902 5.07 70.89 -41.73
N GLY A 903 5.43 71.59 -42.81
CA GLY A 903 4.52 72.26 -43.72
C GLY A 903 4.17 71.41 -44.94
N LYS A 904 4.77 71.69 -46.11
CA LYS A 904 4.34 71.13 -47.41
C LYS A 904 5.46 70.54 -48.26
N VAL A 905 5.14 69.49 -49.02
CA VAL A 905 6.06 68.85 -49.96
C VAL A 905 5.50 68.97 -51.38
N SER A 906 6.08 69.89 -52.16
CA SER A 906 5.63 70.28 -53.50
C SER A 906 6.61 69.78 -54.56
N LEU A 907 6.17 68.86 -55.42
CA LEU A 907 6.98 68.27 -56.49
C LEU A 907 6.40 68.67 -57.86
N ALA A 908 7.20 69.29 -58.73
CA ALA A 908 6.81 69.72 -60.07
C ALA A 908 7.79 69.21 -61.14
N GLY A 909 7.29 68.45 -62.12
CA GLY A 909 8.09 67.76 -63.13
C GLY A 909 7.34 66.67 -63.88
N ALA A 910 8.05 65.92 -64.72
CA ALA A 910 7.48 64.93 -65.63
C ALA A 910 7.54 63.49 -65.11
N TRP A 911 8.49 63.17 -64.23
CA TRP A 911 8.63 61.86 -63.61
C TRP A 911 9.12 61.98 -62.16
N PHE A 912 8.51 61.23 -61.26
CA PHE A 912 8.90 61.15 -59.86
C PHE A 912 8.90 59.68 -59.41
N ASP A 913 9.97 59.29 -58.74
CA ASP A 913 10.10 58.03 -58.02
C ASP A 913 10.56 58.39 -56.60
N VAL A 914 9.65 58.38 -55.64
CA VAL A 914 9.86 58.88 -54.28
C VAL A 914 9.33 57.84 -53.31
N LYS A 915 10.20 57.31 -52.45
CA LYS A 915 9.91 56.17 -51.56
C LYS A 915 8.78 56.45 -50.56
N ASP A 916 8.83 57.60 -49.89
CA ASP A 916 7.75 58.08 -49.00
C ASP A 916 7.62 59.61 -49.02
N LYS A 917 6.44 60.14 -48.68
CA LYS A 917 6.11 61.56 -48.66
C LYS A 917 5.28 61.92 -47.41
N LYS A 918 5.86 62.71 -46.50
CA LYS A 918 5.25 63.08 -45.21
C LYS A 918 5.09 64.61 -45.07
N GLU A 919 3.87 65.11 -45.24
CA GLU A 919 3.48 66.48 -44.87
C GLU A 919 2.91 66.49 -43.45
N GLY A 920 3.13 67.56 -42.69
CA GLY A 920 2.79 67.59 -41.26
C GLY A 920 3.65 66.64 -40.41
N ALA A 921 4.92 66.42 -40.81
CA ALA A 921 5.88 65.69 -40.00
C ALA A 921 6.11 66.35 -38.64
N GLU A 922 6.50 65.56 -37.65
CA GLU A 922 7.01 66.07 -36.37
C GLU A 922 8.31 66.87 -36.59
N GLU A 923 8.58 67.81 -35.69
CA GLU A 923 9.76 68.66 -35.80
C GLU A 923 11.03 67.84 -35.54
N LEU A 924 11.92 67.77 -36.53
CA LEU A 924 13.17 67.04 -36.45
C LEU A 924 14.18 67.81 -35.58
N GLU A 925 14.42 67.33 -34.36
CA GLU A 925 15.49 67.82 -33.50
C GLU A 925 16.84 67.22 -33.96
N ILE A 926 17.85 68.08 -34.14
CA ILE A 926 19.21 67.73 -34.55
C ILE A 926 20.18 68.32 -33.52
N PRO A 927 21.18 67.56 -33.02
CA PRO A 927 22.20 68.08 -32.11
C PRO A 927 23.01 69.25 -32.68
N GLU A 928 23.52 70.12 -31.80
CA GLU A 928 24.41 71.21 -32.22
C GLU A 928 25.85 70.71 -32.41
N TYR A 929 26.19 70.37 -33.65
CA TYR A 929 27.51 69.80 -33.97
C TYR A 929 28.69 70.79 -33.92
N ILE A 930 28.50 72.08 -33.58
CA ILE A 930 29.57 73.09 -33.65
C ILE A 930 30.75 72.71 -32.73
N ASP A 931 30.47 72.34 -31.49
CA ASP A 931 31.51 72.03 -30.51
C ASP A 931 32.21 70.69 -30.81
N GLU A 932 31.47 69.70 -31.32
CA GLU A 932 32.03 68.42 -31.80
C GLU A 932 32.97 68.63 -33.00
N ILE A 933 32.53 69.38 -34.01
CA ILE A 933 33.33 69.69 -35.22
C ILE A 933 34.58 70.51 -34.83
N LEU A 934 34.49 71.41 -33.84
CA LEU A 934 35.65 72.17 -33.34
C LEU A 934 36.63 71.28 -32.55
N ALA A 935 36.14 70.38 -31.71
CA ALA A 935 36.98 69.41 -31.02
C ALA A 935 37.75 68.51 -32.00
N ASP A 936 37.10 68.09 -33.09
CA ASP A 936 37.70 67.33 -34.19
C ASP A 936 38.69 68.13 -35.07
N MET A 937 38.80 69.44 -34.88
CA MET A 937 39.90 70.25 -35.44
C MET A 937 41.09 70.40 -34.47
N ASP A 938 40.83 70.38 -33.16
CA ASP A 938 41.85 70.62 -32.12
C ASP A 938 42.75 69.38 -31.88
N CYS A 939 42.45 68.24 -32.52
CA CYS A 939 43.25 67.02 -32.50
C CYS A 939 44.49 67.06 -33.43
N GLY A 940 44.75 68.16 -34.14
CA GLY A 940 45.88 68.33 -35.06
C GLY A 940 46.32 69.78 -35.26
N GLU A 941 47.20 70.04 -36.24
CA GLU A 941 47.53 71.42 -36.64
C GLU A 941 46.31 72.08 -37.29
N THR A 942 45.83 73.19 -36.73
CA THR A 942 44.74 74.02 -37.28
C THR A 942 45.27 75.42 -37.65
N GLU A 943 44.92 75.91 -38.84
CA GLU A 943 45.26 77.26 -39.32
C GLU A 943 44.12 78.26 -39.02
N GLU A 944 44.42 79.35 -38.29
CA GLU A 944 43.46 80.43 -38.05
C GLU A 944 43.70 81.62 -38.99
N LEU A 945 42.71 81.95 -39.82
CA LEU A 945 42.77 82.99 -40.84
C LEU A 945 41.72 84.08 -40.64
N ALA A 946 42.03 85.31 -41.06
CA ALA A 946 41.04 86.38 -41.10
C ALA A 946 39.99 86.16 -42.21
N ILE A 947 40.45 85.74 -43.39
CA ILE A 947 39.69 85.43 -44.61
C ILE A 947 40.55 84.41 -45.38
N TYR A 948 39.98 83.31 -45.86
CA TYR A 948 40.66 82.39 -46.77
C TYR A 948 40.47 82.83 -48.24
N ASN A 949 41.52 82.68 -49.04
CA ASN A 949 41.58 83.08 -50.46
C ASN A 949 42.68 82.28 -51.21
N SER A 950 42.77 80.97 -50.97
CA SER A 950 43.68 80.06 -51.69
C SER A 950 42.91 79.22 -52.73
N GLU A 951 43.64 78.43 -53.50
CA GLU A 951 43.08 77.44 -54.45
C GLU A 951 42.91 76.05 -53.81
N GLN A 952 43.49 75.81 -52.62
CA GLN A 952 43.37 74.55 -51.88
C GLN A 952 43.30 74.77 -50.36
N ILE A 953 42.71 73.80 -49.64
CA ILE A 953 42.75 73.64 -48.18
C ILE A 953 43.23 72.21 -47.91
N THR A 954 44.33 72.07 -47.18
CA THR A 954 44.94 70.75 -46.85
C THR A 954 45.19 70.58 -45.36
N VAL A 955 44.82 71.58 -44.56
CA VAL A 955 44.97 71.64 -43.10
C VAL A 955 43.64 72.21 -42.57
N PRO A 956 43.07 71.70 -41.47
CA PRO A 956 41.87 72.28 -40.87
C PRO A 956 42.02 73.79 -40.68
N THR A 957 41.05 74.56 -41.18
CA THR A 957 41.14 76.04 -41.28
C THR A 957 39.93 76.71 -40.62
N LEU A 958 40.18 77.64 -39.68
CA LEU A 958 39.16 78.47 -39.04
C LEU A 958 39.24 79.92 -39.55
N CYS A 959 38.15 80.42 -40.13
CA CYS A 959 38.06 81.77 -40.70
C CYS A 959 37.23 82.73 -39.82
N GLN A 960 37.85 83.75 -39.24
CA GLN A 960 37.20 84.73 -38.36
C GLN A 960 36.17 85.65 -39.06
N LYS A 961 36.16 85.73 -40.39
CA LYS A 961 35.25 86.58 -41.19
C LYS A 961 34.77 85.85 -42.44
N THR A 962 33.87 86.51 -43.18
CA THR A 962 33.37 86.03 -44.47
C THR A 962 34.53 85.66 -45.38
N THR A 963 34.51 84.42 -45.84
CA THR A 963 35.59 83.81 -46.60
C THR A 963 35.12 83.44 -48.01
N GLY A 964 36.04 83.39 -48.98
CA GLY A 964 35.67 83.02 -50.32
C GLY A 964 36.83 82.78 -51.27
N ALA A 965 36.60 81.91 -52.25
CA ALA A 965 37.59 81.49 -53.23
C ALA A 965 37.11 81.85 -54.64
N TRP A 966 37.96 82.55 -55.40
CA TRP A 966 37.73 82.94 -56.78
C TRP A 966 38.87 82.41 -57.67
N CYS A 967 38.81 81.14 -58.05
CA CYS A 967 39.88 80.43 -58.76
C CYS A 967 39.33 79.50 -59.86
N PRO A 968 40.13 79.07 -60.85
CA PRO A 968 39.65 78.13 -61.87
C PRO A 968 39.25 76.76 -61.29
N GLU A 969 39.96 76.28 -60.28
CA GLU A 969 39.73 74.99 -59.63
C GLU A 969 40.03 75.13 -58.12
N LEU A 970 39.13 74.62 -57.26
CA LEU A 970 39.24 74.67 -55.80
C LEU A 970 39.25 73.26 -55.21
N GLY A 971 40.21 72.95 -54.33
CA GLY A 971 40.27 71.67 -53.61
C GLY A 971 40.25 71.83 -52.09
N ILE A 972 39.13 71.51 -51.45
CA ILE A 972 38.98 71.48 -49.98
C ILE A 972 39.18 70.03 -49.52
N TYR A 973 40.32 69.75 -48.90
CA TYR A 973 40.74 68.41 -48.47
C TYR A 973 40.88 68.29 -46.94
N ALA A 974 40.56 69.34 -46.19
CA ALA A 974 40.44 69.34 -44.74
C ALA A 974 39.31 70.29 -44.32
N ASN A 975 38.89 70.22 -43.05
CA ASN A 975 37.75 70.98 -42.52
C ASN A 975 37.94 72.50 -42.69
N LEU A 976 36.92 73.19 -43.21
CA LEU A 976 36.85 74.66 -43.27
C LEU A 976 35.67 75.16 -42.46
N ILE A 977 35.94 75.93 -41.41
CA ILE A 977 34.94 76.64 -40.62
C ILE A 977 35.06 78.14 -40.87
N SER A 978 33.93 78.85 -40.94
CA SER A 978 33.90 80.31 -40.85
C SER A 978 32.90 80.81 -39.82
N GLU A 979 33.31 81.82 -39.05
CA GLU A 979 32.45 82.59 -38.14
C GLU A 979 31.39 83.42 -38.88
N LYS A 980 31.46 83.50 -40.21
CA LYS A 980 30.52 84.20 -41.10
C LYS A 980 30.40 83.40 -42.42
N SER A 981 29.86 84.01 -43.47
CA SER A 981 29.58 83.31 -44.73
C SER A 981 30.79 82.71 -45.44
N ILE A 982 30.57 81.61 -46.17
CA ILE A 982 31.53 81.01 -47.12
C ILE A 982 31.03 81.28 -48.55
N SER A 983 31.91 81.68 -49.48
CA SER A 983 31.55 82.00 -50.86
C SER A 983 32.55 81.44 -51.87
N ILE A 984 32.23 80.29 -52.47
CA ILE A 984 33.04 79.61 -53.48
C ILE A 984 32.56 80.01 -54.88
N ASN A 985 33.48 80.43 -55.75
CA ASN A 985 33.23 80.72 -57.16
C ASN A 985 34.39 80.17 -58.00
N ALA A 986 34.17 79.04 -58.67
CA ALA A 986 35.21 78.36 -59.44
C ALA A 986 34.68 77.69 -60.72
N ASN A 987 35.51 77.25 -61.67
CA ASN A 987 34.99 76.38 -62.74
C ASN A 987 34.72 74.98 -62.20
N LYS A 988 35.59 74.47 -61.32
CA LYS A 988 35.42 73.21 -60.60
C LYS A 988 35.70 73.41 -59.12
N ALA A 989 34.91 72.78 -58.26
CA ALA A 989 35.20 72.69 -56.83
C ALA A 989 35.12 71.24 -56.38
N CYS A 990 36.03 70.85 -55.47
CA CYS A 990 36.04 69.56 -54.80
C CYS A 990 36.09 69.79 -53.29
N ALA A 991 35.25 69.11 -52.51
CA ALA A 991 35.26 69.17 -51.04
C ALA A 991 35.17 67.77 -50.43
N GLY A 992 36.30 67.21 -50.03
CA GLY A 992 36.45 65.79 -49.74
C GLY A 992 36.62 64.99 -51.04
N LYS A 993 37.64 64.14 -51.08
CA LYS A 993 38.01 63.36 -52.28
C LYS A 993 38.25 61.90 -51.92
N ASP A 994 39.22 61.69 -51.05
CA ASP A 994 39.56 60.38 -50.49
C ASP A 994 39.05 60.26 -49.03
N GLU A 995 38.96 61.39 -48.31
CA GLU A 995 38.44 61.51 -46.93
C GLU A 995 37.20 62.44 -46.86
N LYS A 996 36.43 62.32 -45.76
CA LYS A 996 35.27 63.17 -45.44
C LYS A 996 35.76 64.55 -44.96
N VAL A 997 35.12 65.64 -45.37
CA VAL A 997 35.44 66.99 -44.84
C VAL A 997 34.19 67.73 -44.38
N VAL A 998 34.36 68.63 -43.42
CA VAL A 998 33.32 69.54 -42.94
C VAL A 998 33.50 70.94 -43.55
N LEU A 999 32.42 71.48 -44.11
CA LEU A 999 32.32 72.86 -44.58
C LEU A 999 31.28 73.60 -43.73
N CYS A 1000 31.73 74.35 -42.73
CA CYS A 1000 30.87 74.93 -41.69
C CYS A 1000 30.82 76.47 -41.74
N SER A 1001 29.62 77.05 -41.66
CA SER A 1001 29.41 78.47 -41.39
C SER A 1001 28.53 78.66 -40.16
N LYS A 1002 29.12 79.20 -39.09
CA LYS A 1002 28.44 79.30 -37.78
C LYS A 1002 27.27 80.28 -37.81
N GLU A 1003 27.46 81.44 -38.45
CA GLU A 1003 26.55 82.59 -38.41
C GLU A 1003 26.23 83.18 -39.80
N GLY A 1004 26.36 82.41 -40.88
CA GLY A 1004 26.20 82.94 -42.23
C GLY A 1004 25.89 81.93 -43.32
N ASP A 1005 25.61 82.45 -44.51
CA ASP A 1005 25.31 81.64 -45.71
C ASP A 1005 26.56 80.92 -46.27
N ILE A 1006 26.38 79.72 -46.80
CA ILE A 1006 27.38 79.03 -47.63
C ILE A 1006 26.91 79.09 -49.08
N THR A 1007 27.66 79.76 -49.95
CA THR A 1007 27.36 79.85 -51.39
C THR A 1007 28.43 79.14 -52.19
N ILE A 1008 28.01 78.23 -53.09
CA ILE A 1008 28.90 77.51 -54.02
C ILE A 1008 28.41 77.77 -55.45
N GLN A 1009 29.25 78.42 -56.26
CA GLN A 1009 29.01 78.69 -57.68
C GLN A 1009 30.09 78.00 -58.50
N ALA A 1010 29.73 77.01 -59.32
CA ALA A 1010 30.69 76.33 -60.18
C ALA A 1010 30.10 75.74 -61.48
N THR A 1011 30.94 75.16 -62.34
CA THR A 1011 30.43 74.25 -63.39
C THR A 1011 30.18 72.88 -62.78
N ASN A 1012 31.14 72.35 -62.04
CA ASN A 1012 31.04 71.05 -61.36
C ASN A 1012 31.39 71.23 -59.87
N PHE A 1013 30.59 70.63 -58.98
CA PHE A 1013 30.94 70.45 -57.58
C PHE A 1013 30.87 68.96 -57.20
N THR A 1014 31.97 68.43 -56.67
CA THR A 1014 32.08 67.05 -56.18
C THR A 1014 32.51 67.05 -54.72
N GLY A 1015 32.01 66.13 -53.89
CA GLY A 1015 32.50 66.08 -52.51
C GLY A 1015 32.01 64.92 -51.65
N LYS A 1016 32.63 64.80 -50.47
CA LYS A 1016 32.25 63.86 -49.41
C LYS A 1016 32.33 64.53 -48.02
N GLY A 1017 31.30 64.37 -47.19
CA GLY A 1017 31.29 64.78 -45.78
C GLY A 1017 30.04 65.57 -45.36
N LEU A 1018 30.23 66.68 -44.65
CA LEU A 1018 29.15 67.49 -44.07
C LEU A 1018 29.25 68.96 -44.54
N ILE A 1019 28.16 69.51 -45.06
CA ILE A 1019 27.99 70.97 -45.24
C ILE A 1019 27.04 71.47 -44.15
N TYR A 1020 27.52 72.33 -43.26
CA TYR A 1020 26.82 72.74 -42.02
C TYR A 1020 26.67 74.26 -41.94
N ALA A 1021 25.45 74.78 -41.95
CA ALA A 1021 25.16 76.21 -41.79
C ALA A 1021 23.89 76.43 -40.95
N PRO A 1022 23.90 76.08 -39.65
CA PRO A 1022 22.67 75.99 -38.85
C PRO A 1022 21.88 77.30 -38.79
N ASN A 1023 22.58 78.44 -38.81
CA ASN A 1023 21.98 79.78 -38.80
C ASN A 1023 21.84 80.44 -40.18
N GLY A 1024 22.31 79.79 -41.27
CA GLY A 1024 22.42 80.39 -42.60
C GLY A 1024 21.84 79.56 -43.75
N THR A 1025 21.86 80.12 -44.95
CA THR A 1025 21.38 79.48 -46.18
C THR A 1025 22.52 78.78 -46.92
N VAL A 1026 22.38 77.49 -47.21
CA VAL A 1026 23.25 76.82 -48.20
C VAL A 1026 22.65 77.04 -49.59
N THR A 1027 23.41 77.72 -50.47
CA THR A 1027 23.06 77.94 -51.88
C THR A 1027 24.10 77.31 -52.79
N ILE A 1028 23.73 76.26 -53.52
CA ILE A 1028 24.60 75.61 -54.51
C ILE A 1028 24.02 75.87 -55.91
N ASN A 1029 24.81 76.50 -56.78
CA ASN A 1029 24.46 76.81 -58.16
C ASN A 1029 25.55 76.25 -59.10
N VAL A 1030 25.29 75.08 -59.69
CA VAL A 1030 26.27 74.34 -60.50
C VAL A 1030 25.65 73.76 -61.77
N SER A 1031 26.42 73.28 -62.74
CA SER A 1031 25.85 72.44 -63.81
C SER A 1031 25.65 71.00 -63.35
N GLU A 1032 26.62 70.47 -62.60
CA GLU A 1032 26.64 69.09 -62.10
C GLU A 1032 27.05 69.04 -60.62
N LEU A 1033 26.23 68.41 -59.79
CA LEU A 1033 26.49 68.11 -58.38
C LEU A 1033 26.63 66.60 -58.19
N LYS A 1034 27.72 66.15 -57.57
CA LYS A 1034 27.86 64.79 -57.04
C LYS A 1034 28.41 64.83 -55.62
N TYR A 1035 27.58 64.55 -54.63
CA TYR A 1035 27.95 64.66 -53.21
C TYR A 1035 27.63 63.37 -52.44
N THR A 1036 28.45 63.02 -51.45
CA THR A 1036 28.19 61.88 -50.55
C THR A 1036 28.25 62.35 -49.10
N GLY A 1037 27.17 62.18 -48.35
CA GLY A 1037 26.97 62.73 -47.01
C GLY A 1037 25.86 63.78 -46.96
N THR A 1038 25.86 64.62 -45.94
CA THR A 1038 24.68 65.41 -45.53
C THR A 1038 24.89 66.92 -45.70
N ILE A 1039 23.81 67.63 -46.04
CA ILE A 1039 23.74 69.09 -45.99
C ILE A 1039 22.70 69.50 -44.94
N ILE A 1040 23.13 70.24 -43.92
CA ILE A 1040 22.27 70.79 -42.87
C ILE A 1040 22.40 72.31 -42.85
N ALA A 1041 21.27 73.02 -42.91
CA ALA A 1041 21.27 74.47 -42.92
C ALA A 1041 20.02 75.05 -42.28
N LYS A 1042 19.99 76.36 -42.03
CA LYS A 1042 18.73 77.06 -41.77
C LYS A 1042 17.78 76.92 -42.95
N GLN A 1043 18.29 77.12 -44.17
CA GLN A 1043 17.56 76.97 -45.43
C GLN A 1043 18.47 76.40 -46.53
N ILE A 1044 17.95 75.55 -47.42
CA ILE A 1044 18.72 74.94 -48.51
C ILE A 1044 18.14 75.34 -49.87
N ARG A 1045 19.01 75.78 -50.80
CA ARG A 1045 18.66 76.18 -52.17
C ARG A 1045 19.66 75.59 -53.17
N LEU A 1046 19.23 74.57 -53.91
CA LEU A 1046 20.05 73.87 -54.89
C LEU A 1046 19.54 74.17 -56.32
N GLN A 1047 20.44 74.58 -57.21
CA GLN A 1047 20.15 74.93 -58.60
C GLN A 1047 21.18 74.27 -59.53
N MET A 1048 20.76 73.30 -60.35
CA MET A 1048 21.69 72.61 -61.26
C MET A 1048 21.05 71.94 -62.47
N SER A 1049 21.84 71.39 -63.40
CA SER A 1049 21.29 70.50 -64.44
C SER A 1049 21.13 69.08 -63.91
N ASN A 1050 22.20 68.49 -63.37
CA ASN A 1050 22.20 67.14 -62.81
C ASN A 1050 22.60 67.17 -61.33
N CYS A 1051 21.88 66.37 -60.52
CA CYS A 1051 22.10 66.21 -59.08
C CYS A 1051 22.23 64.73 -58.73
N MET A 1052 23.30 64.36 -58.05
CA MET A 1052 23.47 63.09 -57.36
C MET A 1052 23.87 63.36 -55.91
N ILE A 1053 23.08 62.90 -54.95
CA ILE A 1053 23.42 62.98 -53.52
C ILE A 1053 23.18 61.61 -52.88
N ASP A 1054 24.24 60.98 -52.40
CA ASP A 1054 24.16 59.72 -51.67
C ASP A 1054 24.36 59.95 -50.18
N ARG A 1055 23.46 59.45 -49.32
CA ARG A 1055 23.74 59.34 -47.88
C ARG A 1055 24.95 58.44 -47.64
N GLU A 1056 25.57 58.60 -46.48
CA GLU A 1056 26.59 57.66 -46.04
C GLU A 1056 25.91 56.39 -45.50
N GLU A 1057 26.47 55.21 -45.82
CA GLU A 1057 26.09 53.94 -45.20
C GLU A 1057 26.87 53.80 -43.87
N GLU A 1058 26.25 53.18 -42.86
CA GLU A 1058 26.82 53.01 -41.50
C GLU A 1058 28.12 52.19 -41.48
#